data_AF-A0A257U1U0-F1
#
_entry.id   AF-A0A257U1U0-F1
#
_cell.length_a   1.000
_cell.length_b   1.000
_cell.length_c   1.000
_cell.angle_alpha   90.00
_cell.angle_beta   90.00
_cell.angle_gamma   90.00
#
_symmetry.space_group_name_H-M   'P 1'
#
loop_
_entity.id
_entity.type
_entity.pdbx_description
1 polymer ?
#
loop_
_entity_poly.entity_id
_entity_poly.type
_entity_poly.pdbx_seq_one_letter_code
_entity_poly.pdbx_strand_id
1 'polypeptide(L)'
;MAQLIGLTLPLCAQTATNEKESEKAAPRSQQAVQRVEPDIHYIRDKNGDLVPLINLSLDDIRAYMESRDASATAPRATARLERLEVRGEVVGDYAVLSMELTIAASDPGWVRVPLRLGNFVLTEPPKFAAAGEHLMEFDPDGREFVAWFRGKAEKPHRVSLRGMAAVESDGTQFRLRLNAPRAVFSELELKVPQAEASGQVVSGGVLAETKPAAGKTQFRATGLANDFLLTWRAVAARRNESPTVLSVVGQIVSKIDGRGVDTEATLSINSFGREFSGFQVRLPRGATLLPGEQPDYSIVEVPAAGNATEDQRQRKMVEVRLKAKTSQPVSVKLVTKQGHDVSRQGTFDLGGSPRQTRTSVDPRYVVEVGPHHLQLDATLKYHVAGAKVFSFSIDLGEWQLDPAGLEPATLVNSAALVFGAGNSVLVPLKQATTGDIELRIRARKPIEPGADSIAFGLLHPTADTVGSTELVVVPEDNVIVVPHTDEASGLTSAPANADVKLPAHRQAAWFYRSDVADPRFAAGFQVASRRLTSRVESRVTLAEGAAQVEQRLICTAAHEAAESLLLAVPQHLVSSAAVEVKLDGMPLMLEPSAAVDSEGDGPVGMRVLLPEQQLGDFELTVVYSWQDDALDELLSSATTVKAEIPLVMPAEGELLGNELTLVAEAGLHVEPVDKQWTLRSTQSGGDRQTLVFASAQPQPALVLGVSPTERDAAGSLSVERAWVQTWLRESFHLDGEAVDAVPGTTPNERELLLSDGDGVERPHVLVATYDMADRSGRAGRLRFELPSFGGEGRVRRFYWQLVLPAEDYLIQGPAGLSGEFVWLWKGLGWSRQPLRDSSELEIWSGAEQHELPLPPSVNTYLFSGIAMPGPVEISTVSRPVLVLASSGVLLAAGLLWIYFPWLRRPAWLFVAGVAVLAAAAVWPDLALLVLQSAVVGVALVMMAAALERALGRRQAPKVLRSGPSSIVSRSSTHTHARPVSPVASTQTAALAVEVGAESKP
;
A
#
# COMPACT_ATOMS: atom_id res chain seq x y z
N MET A 1 39.73 15.85 89.44
CA MET A 1 40.85 14.89 89.39
C MET A 1 40.74 14.17 88.06
N ALA A 2 41.26 14.74 86.97
CA ALA A 2 42.63 14.61 86.41
C ALA A 2 42.60 13.58 85.25
N GLN A 3 43.09 13.81 84.04
CA GLN A 3 43.73 14.98 83.41
C GLN A 3 43.85 14.72 81.88
N LEU A 4 44.06 15.80 81.11
CA LEU A 4 44.35 15.87 79.66
C LEU A 4 45.52 14.98 79.17
N ILE A 5 45.57 14.77 77.83
CA ILE A 5 46.73 14.86 76.89
C ILE A 5 46.13 14.64 75.46
N GLY A 6 46.36 15.39 74.38
CA GLY A 6 47.27 16.50 74.12
C GLY A 6 48.50 16.11 73.27
N LEU A 7 48.32 15.96 71.95
CA LEU A 7 49.29 16.22 70.84
C LEU A 7 50.76 15.75 70.95
N THR A 8 51.25 15.01 69.93
CA THR A 8 52.33 15.38 68.96
C THR A 8 53.02 14.16 68.29
N LEU A 9 52.96 14.12 66.94
CA LEU A 9 54.01 13.93 65.88
C LEU A 9 55.50 13.74 66.29
N PRO A 10 56.52 13.49 65.40
CA PRO A 10 56.58 13.18 63.94
C PRO A 10 57.78 12.24 63.48
N LEU A 11 58.01 12.20 62.14
CA LEU A 11 59.30 12.06 61.40
C LEU A 11 59.92 10.64 61.29
N CYS A 12 60.53 10.20 60.19
CA CYS A 12 61.37 10.89 59.20
C CYS A 12 61.63 9.98 57.97
N ALA A 13 61.75 10.53 56.75
CA ALA A 13 62.82 10.20 55.80
C ALA A 13 62.77 11.12 54.56
N GLN A 14 63.90 11.80 54.34
CA GLN A 14 64.23 12.69 53.22
C GLN A 14 64.70 11.89 52.00
N THR A 15 64.59 12.46 50.80
CA THR A 15 65.76 12.94 50.01
C THR A 15 65.30 13.65 48.74
N ALA A 16 66.08 14.66 48.36
CA ALA A 16 65.82 15.70 47.39
C ALA A 16 66.71 15.56 46.14
N THR A 17 66.34 16.20 45.02
CA THR A 17 67.25 17.02 44.19
C THR A 17 66.49 17.81 43.12
N ASN A 18 67.13 18.90 42.70
CA ASN A 18 66.68 20.05 41.93
C ASN A 18 67.41 20.05 40.56
N GLU A 19 66.78 20.58 39.49
CA GLU A 19 67.35 21.51 38.48
C GLU A 19 66.78 21.39 37.05
N LYS A 20 66.48 22.60 36.52
CA LYS A 20 66.72 23.13 35.15
C LYS A 20 65.61 23.15 34.10
N GLU A 21 65.44 24.39 33.65
CA GLU A 21 64.76 24.97 32.49
C GLU A 21 65.28 24.40 31.15
N SER A 22 64.37 24.05 30.24
CA SER A 22 64.63 23.89 28.81
C SER A 22 63.34 24.06 27.99
N GLU A 23 63.48 24.86 26.94
CA GLU A 23 62.52 25.41 25.99
C GLU A 23 61.93 24.34 25.01
N LYS A 24 60.59 24.26 24.84
CA LYS A 24 59.95 23.78 23.58
C LYS A 24 58.42 23.94 23.52
N ALA A 25 57.99 24.74 22.54
CA ALA A 25 56.77 24.65 21.72
C ALA A 25 55.45 24.13 22.37
N ALA A 26 54.47 25.03 22.48
CA ALA A 26 53.08 24.67 22.73
C ALA A 26 52.50 23.82 21.57
N PRO A 27 51.89 22.64 21.84
CA PRO A 27 51.12 21.91 20.85
C PRO A 27 49.72 22.54 20.68
N ARG A 28 49.26 22.55 19.43
CA ARG A 28 47.89 22.90 19.01
C ARG A 28 46.84 22.28 19.94
N SER A 29 45.94 23.09 20.47
CA SER A 29 44.74 22.65 21.19
C SER A 29 43.82 21.90 20.25
N GLN A 30 43.91 20.57 20.29
CA GLN A 30 42.86 19.65 19.85
C GLN A 30 41.60 19.93 20.67
N GLN A 31 40.44 20.01 20.01
CA GLN A 31 39.13 20.09 20.66
C GLN A 31 39.02 18.96 21.69
N ALA A 32 38.89 19.35 22.97
CA ALA A 32 38.62 18.40 24.03
C ALA A 32 37.25 17.77 23.79
N VAL A 33 37.23 16.47 23.54
CA VAL A 33 36.03 15.65 23.66
C VAL A 33 35.48 15.89 25.06
N GLN A 34 34.41 16.67 25.18
CA GLN A 34 33.69 16.80 26.44
C GLN A 34 33.00 15.47 26.71
N ARG A 35 33.46 14.78 27.75
CA ARG A 35 32.77 13.62 28.31
C ARG A 35 31.48 14.13 28.95
N VAL A 36 30.37 13.97 28.25
CA VAL A 36 29.03 14.17 28.83
C VAL A 36 28.85 13.07 29.87
N GLU A 37 28.86 13.44 31.15
CA GLU A 37 28.51 12.52 32.23
C GLU A 37 27.02 12.18 32.10
N PRO A 38 26.64 10.90 32.17
CA PRO A 38 25.24 10.53 32.01
C PRO A 38 24.41 11.03 33.19
N ASP A 39 23.23 11.58 32.94
CA ASP A 39 22.30 12.00 33.99
C ASP A 39 21.75 10.77 34.70
N ILE A 40 22.02 10.63 36.00
CA ILE A 40 21.59 9.48 36.82
C ILE A 40 20.46 9.93 37.76
N HIS A 41 19.25 9.45 37.51
CA HIS A 41 18.09 9.66 38.37
C HIS A 41 17.83 8.41 39.21
N TYR A 42 17.69 8.56 40.54
CA TYR A 42 17.40 7.43 41.42
C TYR A 42 15.90 7.33 41.71
N ILE A 43 15.32 6.15 41.47
CA ILE A 43 13.92 5.85 41.76
C ILE A 43 13.84 4.73 42.79
N ARG A 44 12.92 4.86 43.75
CA ARG A 44 12.70 3.83 44.76
C ARG A 44 11.95 2.65 44.16
N ASP A 45 12.45 1.45 44.39
CA ASP A 45 11.74 0.23 44.06
C ASP A 45 10.66 -0.10 45.11
N LYS A 46 9.93 -1.20 44.89
CA LYS A 46 8.86 -1.68 45.78
C LYS A 46 9.31 -2.03 47.21
N ASN A 47 10.61 -2.20 47.43
CA ASN A 47 11.20 -2.46 48.74
C ASN A 47 11.78 -1.19 49.38
N GLY A 48 11.73 -0.05 48.68
CA GLY A 48 12.25 1.23 49.13
C GLY A 48 13.71 1.51 48.75
N ASP A 49 14.35 0.59 48.01
CA ASP A 49 15.75 0.72 47.62
C ASP A 49 15.90 1.64 46.40
N LEU A 50 16.92 2.50 46.41
CA LEU A 50 17.18 3.45 45.33
C LEU A 50 17.87 2.76 44.16
N VAL A 51 17.18 2.72 43.01
CA VAL A 51 17.68 2.14 41.76
C VAL A 51 18.06 3.27 40.79
N PRO A 52 19.30 3.29 40.27
CA PRO A 52 19.74 4.30 39.32
C PRO A 52 19.19 4.05 37.91
N LEU A 53 18.62 5.08 37.29
CA LEU A 53 18.23 5.17 35.88
C LEU A 53 19.14 6.17 35.18
N ILE A 54 19.79 5.73 34.12
CA ILE A 54 20.84 6.46 33.41
C ILE A 54 20.23 7.03 32.12
N ASN A 55 20.37 8.34 31.90
CA ASN A 55 19.90 9.08 30.72
C ASN A 55 18.39 8.97 30.46
N LEU A 56 17.59 8.87 31.52
CA LEU A 56 16.13 8.83 31.45
C LEU A 56 15.57 9.81 32.46
N SER A 57 15.01 10.92 31.98
CA SER A 57 14.37 11.92 32.84
C SER A 57 13.01 11.43 33.36
N LEU A 58 12.50 12.10 34.38
CA LEU A 58 11.19 11.79 34.95
C LEU A 58 10.04 12.06 33.95
N ASP A 59 10.27 12.99 33.00
CA ASP A 59 9.35 13.27 31.90
C ASP A 59 9.46 12.23 30.77
N ASP A 60 10.65 11.67 30.49
CA ASP A 60 10.80 10.54 29.57
C ASP A 60 10.09 9.29 30.10
N ILE A 61 10.15 9.07 31.42
CA ILE A 61 9.41 7.99 32.08
C ILE A 61 7.91 8.27 32.03
N ARG A 62 7.47 9.52 32.20
CA ARG A 62 6.06 9.89 32.05
C ARG A 62 5.58 9.69 30.61
N ALA A 63 6.36 10.11 29.61
CA ALA A 63 6.06 9.90 28.20
C ALA A 63 6.09 8.39 27.83
N TYR A 64 6.98 7.61 28.43
CA TYR A 64 7.00 6.15 28.29
C TYR A 64 5.79 5.49 28.97
N MET A 65 5.32 6.01 30.11
CA MET A 65 4.10 5.55 30.77
C MET A 65 2.84 5.95 30.01
N GLU A 66 2.78 7.17 29.47
CA GLU A 66 1.67 7.66 28.64
C GLU A 66 1.60 6.92 27.29
N SER A 67 2.75 6.62 26.67
CA SER A 67 2.82 5.78 25.46
C SER A 67 2.53 4.31 25.75
N ARG A 68 2.82 3.83 26.97
CA ARG A 68 2.42 2.50 27.44
C ARG A 68 0.94 2.46 27.79
N ASP A 69 0.32 3.52 28.29
CA ASP A 69 -1.13 3.59 28.51
C ASP A 69 -1.87 3.72 27.17
N ALA A 70 -1.32 4.46 26.20
CA ALA A 70 -1.80 4.48 24.82
C ALA A 70 -1.63 3.12 24.11
N SER A 71 -0.52 2.41 24.33
CA SER A 71 -0.28 1.06 23.77
C SER A 71 -0.96 -0.06 24.58
N ALA A 72 -1.26 0.16 25.85
CA ALA A 72 -2.10 -0.71 26.68
C ALA A 72 -3.59 -0.54 26.36
N THR A 73 -3.94 0.52 25.62
CA THR A 73 -5.25 0.75 25.01
C THR A 73 -5.31 0.27 23.56
N ALA A 74 -4.34 -0.52 23.09
CA ALA A 74 -4.69 -1.53 22.09
C ALA A 74 -5.62 -2.54 22.80
N PRO A 75 -6.87 -2.75 22.35
CA PRO A 75 -7.76 -3.67 23.03
C PRO A 75 -7.08 -5.05 23.06
N ARG A 76 -6.65 -5.49 24.24
CA ARG A 76 -6.43 -6.91 24.49
C ARG A 76 -7.70 -7.60 24.00
N ALA A 77 -7.60 -8.62 23.15
CA ALA A 77 -8.78 -9.31 22.63
C ALA A 77 -9.66 -9.74 23.82
N THR A 78 -10.71 -8.97 24.08
CA THR A 78 -11.62 -9.12 25.22
C THR A 78 -12.56 -10.30 25.01
N ALA A 79 -12.52 -10.89 23.80
CA ALA A 79 -13.14 -12.14 23.44
C ALA A 79 -12.19 -13.09 22.69
N ARG A 80 -12.30 -14.38 22.98
CA ARG A 80 -11.62 -15.49 22.31
C ARG A 80 -12.63 -16.54 21.86
N LEU A 81 -12.60 -16.91 20.58
CA LEU A 81 -13.38 -18.04 20.07
C LEU A 81 -12.67 -19.35 20.45
N GLU A 82 -13.20 -20.07 21.42
CA GLU A 82 -12.62 -21.32 21.92
C GLU A 82 -12.88 -22.48 20.97
N ARG A 83 -14.11 -22.61 20.49
CA ARG A 83 -14.53 -23.76 19.68
C ARG A 83 -15.50 -23.34 18.58
N LEU A 84 -15.28 -23.89 17.39
CA LEU A 84 -16.17 -23.81 16.23
C LEU A 84 -16.45 -25.22 15.72
N GLU A 85 -17.68 -25.70 15.86
CA GLU A 85 -18.12 -26.97 15.29
C GLU A 85 -19.12 -26.70 14.17
N VAL A 86 -18.82 -27.19 12.97
CA VAL A 86 -19.69 -27.04 11.80
C VAL A 86 -20.16 -28.42 11.38
N ARG A 87 -21.47 -28.60 11.23
CA ARG A 87 -22.07 -29.82 10.70
C ARG A 87 -22.97 -29.48 9.53
N GLY A 88 -22.84 -30.21 8.45
CA GLY A 88 -23.65 -29.91 7.27
C GLY A 88 -23.84 -31.05 6.30
N GLU A 89 -24.78 -30.83 5.41
CA GLU A 89 -25.12 -31.73 4.32
C GLU A 89 -25.31 -30.94 3.03
N VAL A 90 -24.73 -31.45 1.94
CA VAL A 90 -24.90 -30.87 0.60
C VAL A 90 -26.22 -31.33 0.02
N VAL A 91 -27.07 -30.36 -0.33
CA VAL A 91 -28.39 -30.54 -0.94
C VAL A 91 -28.42 -29.72 -2.22
N GLY A 92 -28.29 -30.38 -3.37
CA GLY A 92 -28.22 -29.69 -4.66
C GLY A 92 -26.92 -28.87 -4.80
N ASP A 93 -27.09 -27.58 -5.00
CA ASP A 93 -26.06 -26.55 -5.23
C ASP A 93 -25.71 -25.73 -3.97
N TYR A 94 -26.16 -26.16 -2.79
CA TYR A 94 -25.81 -25.54 -1.52
C TYR A 94 -25.57 -26.59 -0.41
N ALA A 95 -24.81 -26.19 0.61
CA ALA A 95 -24.62 -26.94 1.83
C ALA A 95 -25.44 -26.30 2.95
N VAL A 96 -26.33 -27.07 3.55
CA VAL A 96 -27.05 -26.65 4.76
C VAL A 96 -26.13 -26.90 5.95
N LEU A 97 -25.71 -25.84 6.64
CA LEU A 97 -24.77 -25.91 7.76
C LEU A 97 -25.43 -25.47 9.07
N SER A 98 -25.09 -26.19 10.13
CA SER A 98 -25.34 -25.84 11.52
C SER A 98 -23.99 -25.60 12.21
N MET A 99 -23.81 -24.44 12.82
CA MET A 99 -22.57 -24.03 13.47
C MET A 99 -22.79 -23.79 14.95
N GLU A 100 -21.94 -24.35 15.79
CA GLU A 100 -21.91 -24.11 17.24
C GLU A 100 -20.60 -23.41 17.60
N LEU A 101 -20.71 -22.18 18.10
CA LEU A 101 -19.58 -21.34 18.50
C LEU A 101 -19.54 -21.22 20.02
N THR A 102 -18.35 -21.42 20.61
CA THR A 102 -18.08 -21.19 22.04
C THR A 102 -17.12 -20.01 22.19
N ILE A 103 -17.60 -18.90 22.75
CA ILE A 103 -16.90 -17.62 22.82
C ILE A 103 -16.67 -17.27 24.29
N ALA A 104 -15.41 -17.15 24.70
CA ALA A 104 -15.05 -16.62 26.01
C ALA A 104 -14.89 -15.11 25.90
N ALA A 105 -15.79 -14.34 26.52
CA ALA A 105 -15.71 -12.88 26.64
C ALA A 105 -15.87 -12.49 28.10
N SER A 106 -15.02 -11.61 28.63
CA SER A 106 -14.95 -11.37 30.09
C SER A 106 -14.99 -9.89 30.48
N ASP A 107 -15.42 -9.02 29.56
CA ASP A 107 -15.49 -7.58 29.79
C ASP A 107 -16.89 -7.14 30.30
N PRO A 108 -16.98 -6.23 31.29
CA PRO A 108 -18.25 -5.58 31.64
C PRO A 108 -18.87 -4.71 30.53
N GLY A 109 -18.09 -4.30 29.52
CA GLY A 109 -18.54 -3.53 28.35
C GLY A 109 -19.10 -4.38 27.19
N TRP A 110 -19.52 -3.71 26.11
CA TRP A 110 -19.85 -4.38 24.85
C TRP A 110 -18.57 -4.87 24.17
N VAL A 111 -18.48 -6.17 23.92
CA VAL A 111 -17.35 -6.82 23.24
C VAL A 111 -17.75 -7.20 21.82
N ARG A 112 -17.04 -6.64 20.83
CA ARG A 112 -17.19 -6.97 19.41
C ARG A 112 -16.45 -8.26 19.08
N VAL A 113 -17.14 -9.22 18.48
CA VAL A 113 -16.58 -10.52 18.06
C VAL A 113 -16.86 -10.76 16.58
N PRO A 114 -15.88 -10.55 15.67
CA PRO A 114 -16.07 -10.80 14.26
C PRO A 114 -16.14 -12.30 13.98
N LEU A 115 -17.24 -12.74 13.36
CA LEU A 115 -17.47 -14.13 12.97
C LEU A 115 -17.01 -14.42 11.54
N ARG A 116 -16.75 -13.41 10.71
CA ARG A 116 -16.16 -13.52 9.35
C ARG A 116 -16.95 -14.34 8.32
N LEU A 117 -18.16 -14.81 8.67
CA LEU A 117 -19.03 -15.67 7.86
C LEU A 117 -19.73 -14.93 6.68
N GLY A 118 -18.99 -14.13 5.91
CA GLY A 118 -19.54 -13.25 4.86
C GLY A 118 -20.21 -13.97 3.68
N ASN A 119 -19.84 -15.22 3.42
CA ASN A 119 -20.40 -16.07 2.36
C ASN A 119 -21.41 -17.11 2.88
N PHE A 120 -21.90 -16.92 4.11
CA PHE A 120 -22.89 -17.78 4.74
C PHE A 120 -24.21 -17.02 4.89
N VAL A 121 -25.32 -17.62 4.43
CA VAL A 121 -26.64 -17.00 4.52
C VAL A 121 -27.41 -17.62 5.67
N LEU A 122 -27.73 -16.83 6.70
CA LEU A 122 -28.55 -17.29 7.83
C LEU A 122 -29.99 -17.60 7.38
N THR A 123 -30.47 -18.79 7.74
CA THR A 123 -31.85 -19.24 7.45
C THR A 123 -32.75 -19.18 8.68
N GLU A 124 -32.16 -19.21 9.87
CA GLU A 124 -32.85 -19.02 11.14
C GLU A 124 -32.16 -17.89 11.93
N PRO A 125 -32.89 -17.16 12.80
CA PRO A 125 -32.27 -16.22 13.71
C PRO A 125 -31.23 -16.91 14.61
N PRO A 126 -30.10 -16.24 14.93
CA PRO A 126 -29.06 -16.79 15.80
C PRO A 126 -29.62 -17.07 17.19
N LYS A 127 -29.27 -18.23 17.77
CA LYS A 127 -29.71 -18.62 19.12
C LYS A 127 -28.55 -18.47 20.10
N PHE A 128 -28.76 -17.71 21.17
CA PHE A 128 -27.79 -17.46 22.22
C PHE A 128 -28.18 -18.21 23.49
N ALA A 129 -27.26 -19.00 24.05
CA ALA A 129 -27.55 -19.86 25.22
C ALA A 129 -26.95 -19.32 26.56
N ALA A 130 -26.71 -18.01 26.68
CA ALA A 130 -26.04 -17.40 27.83
C ALA A 130 -26.88 -16.33 28.54
N ALA A 131 -26.62 -16.10 29.82
CA ALA A 131 -27.15 -14.96 30.59
C ALA A 131 -26.30 -13.71 30.29
N GLY A 132 -26.91 -12.70 29.67
CA GLY A 132 -26.25 -11.46 29.22
C GLY A 132 -27.05 -10.76 28.11
N GLU A 133 -26.64 -9.55 27.73
CA GLU A 133 -27.16 -8.88 26.53
C GLU A 133 -26.33 -9.32 25.33
N HIS A 134 -26.99 -9.79 24.26
CA HIS A 134 -26.35 -10.27 23.05
C HIS A 134 -27.01 -9.65 21.83
N LEU A 135 -26.21 -9.28 20.84
CA LEU A 135 -26.67 -8.82 19.54
C LEU A 135 -25.81 -9.45 18.45
N MET A 136 -26.40 -9.71 17.29
CA MET A 136 -25.63 -10.05 16.09
C MET A 136 -26.12 -9.17 14.95
N GLU A 137 -25.16 -8.60 14.24
CA GLU A 137 -25.41 -7.77 13.07
C GLU A 137 -24.50 -8.20 11.92
N PHE A 138 -24.88 -7.80 10.71
CA PHE A 138 -24.02 -7.91 9.55
C PHE A 138 -23.35 -6.55 9.35
N ASP A 139 -22.02 -6.53 9.36
CA ASP A 139 -21.20 -5.35 9.10
C ASP A 139 -21.07 -5.16 7.58
N PRO A 140 -21.71 -4.13 6.99
CA PRO A 140 -21.70 -3.94 5.54
C PRO A 140 -20.32 -3.53 5.01
N ASP A 141 -19.49 -2.85 5.81
CA ASP A 141 -18.17 -2.39 5.41
C ASP A 141 -17.18 -3.55 5.43
N GLY A 142 -17.26 -4.41 6.46
CA GLY A 142 -16.46 -5.64 6.58
C GLY A 142 -16.98 -6.84 5.78
N ARG A 143 -18.22 -6.78 5.28
CA ARG A 143 -18.97 -7.91 4.69
C ARG A 143 -18.93 -9.18 5.56
N GLU A 144 -19.07 -9.00 6.87
CA GLU A 144 -18.96 -10.08 7.85
C GLU A 144 -20.07 -10.04 8.90
N PHE A 145 -20.38 -11.18 9.50
CA PHE A 145 -21.21 -11.20 10.70
C PHE A 145 -20.38 -10.83 11.93
N VAL A 146 -20.95 -9.99 12.79
CA VAL A 146 -20.34 -9.54 14.04
C VAL A 146 -21.29 -9.86 15.18
N ALA A 147 -20.78 -10.52 16.21
CA ALA A 147 -21.51 -10.77 17.45
C ALA A 147 -21.04 -9.81 18.55
N TRP A 148 -21.98 -9.22 19.25
CA TRP A 148 -21.77 -8.31 20.37
C TRP A 148 -22.25 -8.95 21.65
N PHE A 149 -21.41 -8.94 22.68
CA PHE A 149 -21.73 -9.48 24.00
C PHE A 149 -21.51 -8.44 25.08
N ARG A 150 -22.41 -8.37 26.05
CA ARG A 150 -22.27 -7.53 27.24
C ARG A 150 -22.74 -8.25 28.49
N GLY A 151 -21.87 -8.32 29.50
CA GLY A 151 -22.21 -8.82 30.83
C GLY A 151 -21.07 -9.62 31.48
N LYS A 152 -21.05 -9.65 32.82
CA LYS A 152 -20.13 -10.48 33.62
C LYS A 152 -20.57 -11.95 33.56
N ALA A 153 -20.32 -12.64 32.46
CA ALA A 153 -20.51 -14.08 32.39
C ALA A 153 -19.20 -14.79 32.75
N GLU A 154 -19.17 -15.52 33.87
CA GLU A 154 -18.04 -16.40 34.23
C GLU A 154 -17.92 -17.64 33.30
N LYS A 155 -18.93 -17.89 32.46
CA LYS A 155 -19.02 -19.05 31.56
C LYS A 155 -19.01 -18.61 30.09
N PRO A 156 -18.37 -19.39 29.20
CA PRO A 156 -18.31 -19.05 27.78
C PRO A 156 -19.70 -18.99 27.13
N HIS A 157 -19.91 -17.99 26.26
CA HIS A 157 -21.12 -17.79 25.50
C HIS A 157 -21.21 -18.83 24.38
N ARG A 158 -22.37 -19.49 24.25
CA ARG A 158 -22.64 -20.40 23.15
C ARG A 158 -23.62 -19.77 22.16
N VAL A 159 -23.22 -19.75 20.88
CA VAL A 159 -24.01 -19.24 19.77
C VAL A 159 -24.25 -20.35 18.77
N SER A 160 -25.52 -20.57 18.43
CA SER A 160 -25.93 -21.53 17.41
C SER A 160 -26.42 -20.80 16.18
N LEU A 161 -25.82 -21.11 15.03
CA LEU A 161 -26.15 -20.53 13.72
C LEU A 161 -26.62 -21.63 12.78
N ARG A 162 -27.64 -21.32 11.98
CA ARG A 162 -28.12 -22.19 10.91
C ARG A 162 -28.31 -21.39 9.64
N GLY A 163 -27.84 -21.98 8.55
CA GLY A 163 -27.81 -21.29 7.28
C GLY A 163 -27.33 -22.16 6.13
N MET A 164 -27.11 -21.52 5.00
CA MET A 164 -26.68 -22.15 3.76
C MET A 164 -25.39 -21.50 3.25
N ALA A 165 -24.50 -22.32 2.68
CA ALA A 165 -23.32 -21.89 1.93
C ALA A 165 -23.40 -22.48 0.52
N ALA A 166 -23.05 -21.72 -0.50
CA ALA A 166 -23.10 -22.18 -1.89
C ALA A 166 -22.08 -23.31 -2.15
N VAL A 167 -22.47 -24.28 -2.96
CA VAL A 167 -21.59 -25.35 -3.47
C VAL A 167 -21.49 -25.19 -4.97
N GLU A 168 -20.30 -24.83 -5.43
CA GLU A 168 -20.01 -24.67 -6.85
C GLU A 168 -19.70 -26.03 -7.48
N SER A 169 -20.13 -26.24 -8.73
CA SER A 169 -19.81 -27.44 -9.49
C SER A 169 -19.36 -27.08 -10.90
N ASP A 170 -18.25 -27.70 -11.34
CA ASP A 170 -17.74 -27.62 -12.71
C ASP A 170 -18.11 -28.85 -13.57
N GLY A 171 -19.08 -29.65 -13.08
CA GLY A 171 -19.57 -30.87 -13.73
C GLY A 171 -18.85 -32.16 -13.31
N THR A 172 -17.62 -32.08 -12.80
CA THR A 172 -16.87 -33.27 -12.33
C THR A 172 -16.34 -33.13 -10.90
N GLN A 173 -16.13 -31.90 -10.45
CA GLN A 173 -15.67 -31.53 -9.12
C GLN A 173 -16.69 -30.56 -8.48
N PHE A 174 -16.83 -30.70 -7.17
CA PHE A 174 -17.68 -29.86 -6.32
C PHE A 174 -16.79 -29.09 -5.34
N ARG A 175 -17.17 -27.86 -5.01
CA ARG A 175 -16.38 -26.95 -4.17
C ARG A 175 -17.26 -26.26 -3.13
N LEU A 176 -16.83 -26.28 -1.87
CA LEU A 176 -17.46 -25.53 -0.77
C LEU A 176 -16.42 -24.55 -0.21
N ARG A 177 -16.72 -23.26 -0.30
CA ARG A 177 -15.92 -22.17 0.28
C ARG A 177 -16.61 -21.63 1.53
N LEU A 178 -15.87 -21.44 2.63
CA LEU A 178 -16.40 -20.93 3.88
C LEU A 178 -15.40 -19.98 4.56
N ASN A 179 -15.83 -18.74 4.82
CA ASN A 179 -14.99 -17.77 5.52
C ASN A 179 -15.09 -17.98 7.04
N ALA A 180 -14.29 -18.90 7.59
CA ALA A 180 -14.40 -19.30 8.99
C ALA A 180 -13.60 -18.37 9.92
N PRO A 181 -14.14 -18.01 11.10
CA PRO A 181 -13.41 -17.27 12.12
C PRO A 181 -12.33 -18.16 12.75
N ARG A 182 -11.24 -17.55 13.23
CA ARG A 182 -10.15 -18.28 13.88
C ARG A 182 -10.57 -18.72 15.28
N ALA A 183 -10.73 -20.03 15.49
CA ALA A 183 -11.00 -20.64 16.78
C ALA A 183 -9.77 -21.39 17.32
N VAL A 184 -9.71 -21.66 18.63
CA VAL A 184 -8.68 -22.55 19.22
C VAL A 184 -8.84 -23.97 18.71
N PHE A 185 -10.09 -24.43 18.56
CA PHE A 185 -10.43 -25.69 17.92
C PHE A 185 -11.55 -25.45 16.90
N SER A 186 -11.33 -25.87 15.67
CA SER A 186 -12.36 -25.81 14.62
C SER A 186 -12.44 -27.13 13.86
N GLU A 187 -13.68 -27.60 13.65
CA GLU A 187 -13.98 -28.86 12.97
C GLU A 187 -15.22 -28.71 12.08
N LEU A 188 -15.17 -29.32 10.90
CA LEU A 188 -16.27 -29.42 9.94
C LEU A 188 -16.55 -30.89 9.65
N GLU A 189 -17.81 -31.29 9.84
CA GLU A 189 -18.36 -32.54 9.33
C GLU A 189 -19.34 -32.26 8.20
N LEU A 190 -18.98 -32.64 6.97
CA LEU A 190 -19.81 -32.42 5.78
C LEU A 190 -20.20 -33.75 5.14
N LYS A 191 -21.51 -33.97 4.94
CA LYS A 191 -22.04 -35.10 4.16
C LYS A 191 -22.31 -34.68 2.72
N VAL A 192 -21.74 -35.41 1.77
CA VAL A 192 -21.90 -35.15 0.33
C VAL A 192 -22.69 -36.28 -0.34
N PRO A 193 -23.54 -35.99 -1.34
CA PRO A 193 -24.42 -36.97 -1.96
C PRO A 193 -23.71 -38.03 -2.82
N GLN A 194 -22.43 -37.85 -3.16
CA GLN A 194 -21.66 -38.79 -3.97
C GLN A 194 -21.12 -39.93 -3.10
N ALA A 195 -21.46 -41.17 -3.44
CA ALA A 195 -20.84 -42.37 -2.86
C ALA A 195 -19.36 -42.47 -3.27
N GLU A 196 -18.50 -42.86 -2.33
CA GLU A 196 -17.06 -43.05 -2.55
C GLU A 196 -16.34 -41.81 -3.11
N ALA A 197 -16.84 -40.61 -2.79
CA ALA A 197 -16.19 -39.36 -3.15
C ALA A 197 -14.79 -39.25 -2.54
N SER A 198 -13.84 -38.72 -3.32
CA SER A 198 -12.52 -38.32 -2.83
C SER A 198 -12.51 -36.80 -2.69
N GLY A 199 -12.16 -36.33 -1.49
CA GLY A 199 -12.11 -34.92 -1.15
C GLY A 199 -10.68 -34.45 -0.84
N GLN A 200 -10.43 -33.15 -1.02
CA GLN A 200 -9.20 -32.48 -0.67
C GLN A 200 -9.52 -31.06 -0.16
N VAL A 201 -8.89 -30.67 0.96
CA VAL A 201 -8.88 -29.27 1.41
C VAL A 201 -7.77 -28.55 0.66
N VAL A 202 -8.12 -27.51 -0.10
CA VAL A 202 -7.19 -26.70 -0.91
C VAL A 202 -6.58 -25.58 -0.07
N SER A 203 -7.38 -24.96 0.81
CA SER A 203 -6.96 -23.87 1.70
C SER A 203 -7.73 -23.87 3.01
N GLY A 204 -7.15 -23.26 4.04
CA GLY A 204 -7.83 -22.91 5.29
C GLY A 204 -8.14 -24.07 6.25
N GLY A 205 -7.51 -25.24 6.12
CA GLY A 205 -7.66 -26.38 7.05
C GLY A 205 -6.97 -27.65 6.54
N VAL A 206 -7.22 -28.79 7.20
CA VAL A 206 -6.72 -30.11 6.79
C VAL A 206 -7.87 -31.11 6.77
N LEU A 207 -7.92 -31.98 5.75
CA LEU A 207 -8.85 -33.10 5.72
C LEU A 207 -8.37 -34.19 6.68
N ALA A 208 -9.08 -34.38 7.79
CA ALA A 208 -8.71 -35.34 8.83
C ALA A 208 -9.23 -36.75 8.52
N GLU A 209 -10.43 -36.87 7.94
CA GLU A 209 -11.03 -38.18 7.68
C GLU A 209 -12.01 -38.14 6.49
N THR A 210 -12.07 -39.24 5.75
CA THR A 210 -13.10 -39.50 4.72
C THR A 210 -13.75 -40.85 5.02
N LYS A 211 -15.05 -40.85 5.32
CA LYS A 211 -15.82 -42.06 5.67
C LYS A 211 -16.96 -42.29 4.67
N PRO A 212 -17.10 -43.49 4.09
CA PRO A 212 -18.29 -43.83 3.34
C PRO A 212 -19.50 -43.96 4.28
N ALA A 213 -20.65 -43.40 3.89
CA ALA A 213 -21.87 -43.40 4.68
C ALA A 213 -23.08 -43.65 3.78
N ALA A 214 -23.56 -44.91 3.70
CA ALA A 214 -24.82 -45.32 3.05
C ALA A 214 -25.26 -44.48 1.81
N GLY A 215 -24.50 -44.59 0.71
CA GLY A 215 -24.79 -43.86 -0.54
C GLY A 215 -24.26 -42.42 -0.59
N LYS A 216 -23.60 -41.96 0.48
CA LYS A 216 -22.97 -40.64 0.63
C LYS A 216 -21.52 -40.81 1.09
N THR A 217 -20.75 -39.73 1.07
CA THR A 217 -19.43 -39.65 1.72
C THR A 217 -19.48 -38.59 2.80
N GLN A 218 -18.90 -38.87 3.97
CA GLN A 218 -18.70 -37.91 5.05
C GLN A 218 -17.23 -37.47 5.08
N PHE A 219 -17.02 -36.16 4.96
CA PHE A 219 -15.72 -35.52 5.15
C PHE A 219 -15.65 -34.91 6.54
N ARG A 220 -14.53 -35.12 7.23
CA ARG A 220 -14.18 -34.44 8.48
C ARG A 220 -12.92 -33.63 8.26
N ALA A 221 -13.01 -32.31 8.40
CA ALA A 221 -11.88 -31.39 8.27
C ALA A 221 -11.65 -30.63 9.58
N THR A 222 -10.40 -30.34 9.90
CA THR A 222 -10.01 -29.63 11.14
C THR A 222 -9.17 -28.40 10.82
N GLY A 223 -9.13 -27.46 11.77
CA GLY A 223 -8.31 -26.25 11.64
C GLY A 223 -8.86 -25.23 10.65
N LEU A 224 -10.19 -25.14 10.51
CA LEU A 224 -10.86 -24.13 9.70
C LEU A 224 -10.41 -22.72 10.09
N ALA A 225 -9.85 -21.98 9.13
CA ALA A 225 -9.44 -20.59 9.30
C ALA A 225 -9.40 -19.85 7.97
N ASN A 226 -9.73 -18.56 8.00
CA ASN A 226 -9.72 -17.66 6.84
C ASN A 226 -10.64 -18.19 5.73
N ASP A 227 -10.08 -18.49 4.57
CA ASP A 227 -10.78 -18.91 3.37
C ASP A 227 -10.70 -20.43 3.21
N PHE A 228 -11.55 -21.14 3.95
CA PHE A 228 -11.58 -22.60 3.92
C PHE A 228 -12.21 -23.07 2.60
N LEU A 229 -11.49 -23.89 1.84
CA LEU A 229 -11.94 -24.45 0.56
C LEU A 229 -11.82 -25.97 0.55
N LEU A 230 -12.95 -26.66 0.54
CA LEU A 230 -13.04 -28.12 0.36
C LEU A 230 -13.51 -28.43 -1.05
N THR A 231 -12.80 -29.33 -1.74
CA THR A 231 -13.20 -29.83 -3.06
C THR A 231 -13.37 -31.34 -3.05
N TRP A 232 -14.30 -31.89 -3.83
CA TRP A 232 -14.47 -33.35 -3.95
C TRP A 232 -14.99 -33.78 -5.32
N ARG A 233 -14.73 -35.04 -5.69
CA ARG A 233 -15.20 -35.67 -6.93
C ARG A 233 -15.61 -37.13 -6.72
N ALA A 234 -16.49 -37.64 -7.59
CA ALA A 234 -16.86 -39.06 -7.59
C ALA A 234 -15.72 -39.91 -8.16
N VAL A 235 -15.35 -41.00 -7.48
CA VAL A 235 -14.36 -41.96 -7.99
C VAL A 235 -15.09 -43.01 -8.82
N ALA A 236 -14.82 -43.08 -10.12
CA ALA A 236 -15.38 -44.12 -10.98
C ALA A 236 -14.85 -45.50 -10.54
N ALA A 237 -15.77 -46.40 -10.18
CA ALA A 237 -15.46 -47.74 -9.72
C ALA A 237 -14.78 -48.58 -10.82
N ARG A 238 -13.45 -48.69 -10.77
CA ARG A 238 -12.74 -49.89 -11.22
C ARG A 238 -11.93 -50.43 -10.06
N ARG A 239 -12.52 -51.43 -9.40
CA ARG A 239 -11.78 -52.34 -8.53
C ARG A 239 -10.89 -53.19 -9.46
N ASN A 240 -9.64 -52.76 -9.65
CA ASN A 240 -8.62 -53.53 -10.35
C ASN A 240 -8.39 -54.85 -9.59
N GLU A 241 -8.90 -55.96 -10.12
CA GLU A 241 -8.24 -57.24 -9.89
C GLU A 241 -6.97 -57.24 -10.75
N SER A 242 -5.82 -57.04 -10.12
CA SER A 242 -4.54 -56.99 -10.81
C SER A 242 -4.27 -58.32 -11.56
N PRO A 243 -4.00 -58.29 -12.87
CA PRO A 243 -3.57 -59.49 -13.60
C PRO A 243 -2.21 -59.98 -13.09
N THR A 244 -1.97 -61.29 -13.09
CA THR A 244 -0.64 -61.85 -12.80
C THR A 244 0.32 -61.44 -13.93
N VAL A 245 1.35 -60.66 -13.58
CA VAL A 245 2.36 -60.22 -14.54
C VAL A 245 3.59 -61.12 -14.39
N LEU A 246 4.00 -61.78 -15.48
CA LEU A 246 5.22 -62.58 -15.53
C LEU A 246 6.37 -61.73 -16.10
N SER A 247 7.52 -61.75 -15.42
CA SER A 247 8.78 -61.24 -15.94
C SER A 247 9.67 -62.40 -16.34
N VAL A 248 10.23 -62.32 -17.54
CA VAL A 248 11.09 -63.38 -18.10
C VAL A 248 12.44 -62.79 -18.46
N VAL A 249 13.50 -63.30 -17.86
CA VAL A 249 14.89 -62.99 -18.20
C VAL A 249 15.52 -64.26 -18.77
N GLY A 250 15.93 -64.22 -20.04
CA GLY A 250 16.44 -65.38 -20.74
C GLY A 250 17.83 -65.19 -21.33
N GLN A 251 18.65 -66.23 -21.28
CA GLN A 251 19.87 -66.34 -22.07
C GLN A 251 19.61 -67.30 -23.22
N ILE A 252 19.88 -66.87 -24.45
CA ILE A 252 19.67 -67.66 -25.66
C ILE A 252 21.03 -67.82 -26.35
N VAL A 253 21.49 -69.06 -26.46
CA VAL A 253 22.72 -69.43 -27.18
C VAL A 253 22.32 -70.13 -28.46
N SER A 254 22.66 -69.52 -29.59
CA SER A 254 22.45 -70.12 -30.92
C SER A 254 23.77 -70.52 -31.53
N LYS A 255 23.95 -71.81 -31.80
CA LYS A 255 25.09 -72.38 -32.48
C LYS A 255 24.71 -72.62 -33.93
N ILE A 256 25.41 -71.93 -34.83
CA ILE A 256 25.16 -72.01 -36.26
C ILE A 256 26.23 -72.92 -36.86
N ASP A 257 25.80 -73.97 -37.56
CA ASP A 257 26.66 -74.78 -38.41
C ASP A 257 26.20 -74.66 -39.88
N GLY A 258 27.02 -75.10 -40.83
CA GLY A 258 26.70 -74.97 -42.26
C GLY A 258 25.46 -75.74 -42.73
N ARG A 259 24.74 -76.43 -41.84
CA ARG A 259 23.55 -77.24 -42.13
C ARG A 259 22.32 -76.83 -41.30
N GLY A 260 22.46 -75.93 -40.32
CA GLY A 260 21.36 -75.46 -39.50
C GLY A 260 21.75 -74.60 -38.30
N VAL A 261 20.75 -74.26 -37.48
CA VAL A 261 20.90 -73.51 -36.23
C VAL A 261 20.35 -74.35 -35.08
N ASP A 262 21.21 -74.67 -34.12
CA ASP A 262 20.83 -75.28 -32.84
C ASP A 262 20.74 -74.16 -31.80
N THR A 263 19.58 -73.98 -31.18
CA THR A 263 19.34 -72.92 -30.18
C THR A 263 18.98 -73.52 -28.84
N GLU A 264 19.74 -73.13 -27.82
CA GLU A 264 19.44 -73.38 -26.40
C GLU A 264 19.00 -72.07 -25.73
N ALA A 265 17.79 -72.06 -25.17
CA ALA A 265 17.24 -70.94 -24.43
C ALA A 265 16.98 -71.32 -22.98
N THR A 266 17.63 -70.63 -22.03
CA THR A 266 17.38 -70.77 -20.60
C THR A 266 16.62 -69.53 -20.13
N LEU A 267 15.37 -69.70 -19.73
CA LEU A 267 14.44 -68.64 -19.32
C LEU A 267 14.23 -68.70 -17.81
N SER A 268 14.44 -67.59 -17.10
CA SER A 268 14.06 -67.41 -15.70
C SER A 268 12.78 -66.61 -15.62
N ILE A 269 11.72 -67.21 -15.08
CA ILE A 269 10.36 -66.66 -15.00
C ILE A 269 10.05 -66.29 -13.56
N ASN A 270 9.76 -65.02 -13.33
CA ASN A 270 9.31 -64.48 -12.05
C ASN A 270 7.83 -64.07 -12.16
N SER A 271 7.03 -64.40 -11.15
CA SER A 271 5.65 -63.94 -11.06
C SER A 271 5.51 -62.78 -10.10
N PHE A 272 4.86 -61.71 -10.52
CA PHE A 272 4.43 -60.62 -9.65
C PHE A 272 2.91 -60.71 -9.47
N GLY A 273 2.48 -61.07 -8.27
CA GLY A 273 1.07 -61.27 -7.93
C GLY A 273 0.74 -62.71 -7.56
N ARG A 274 -0.20 -63.35 -8.27
CA ARG A 274 -0.71 -64.69 -7.95
C ARG A 274 0.22 -65.80 -8.45
N GLU A 275 0.01 -67.02 -7.95
CA GLU A 275 0.69 -68.22 -8.46
C GLU A 275 0.34 -68.50 -9.92
N PHE A 276 1.30 -68.96 -10.71
CA PHE A 276 1.12 -69.38 -12.11
C PHE A 276 1.39 -70.88 -12.27
N SER A 277 0.78 -71.51 -13.29
CA SER A 277 0.93 -72.95 -13.59
C SER A 277 1.50 -73.23 -14.98
N GLY A 278 1.68 -72.20 -15.80
CA GLY A 278 2.24 -72.36 -17.14
C GLY A 278 2.26 -71.05 -17.90
N PHE A 279 2.95 -71.07 -19.04
CA PHE A 279 3.09 -69.93 -19.95
C PHE A 279 3.40 -70.43 -21.37
N GLN A 280 3.16 -69.60 -22.37
CA GLN A 280 3.40 -69.94 -23.77
C GLN A 280 4.66 -69.25 -24.29
N VAL A 281 5.47 -69.99 -25.05
CA VAL A 281 6.69 -69.51 -25.70
C VAL A 281 6.56 -69.68 -27.20
N ARG A 282 6.74 -68.61 -27.95
CA ARG A 282 6.75 -68.66 -29.41
C ARG A 282 8.15 -69.03 -29.89
N LEU A 283 8.25 -70.11 -30.65
CA LEU A 283 9.50 -70.54 -31.25
C LEU A 283 9.83 -69.69 -32.50
N PRO A 284 11.11 -69.54 -32.84
CA PRO A 284 11.48 -68.85 -34.06
C PRO A 284 11.00 -69.63 -35.31
N ARG A 285 10.91 -68.92 -36.43
CA ARG A 285 10.31 -69.45 -37.66
C ARG A 285 11.08 -70.68 -38.17
N GLY A 286 10.37 -71.80 -38.39
CA GLY A 286 10.95 -73.06 -38.87
C GLY A 286 11.70 -73.89 -37.80
N ALA A 287 11.70 -73.45 -36.54
CA ALA A 287 12.30 -74.21 -35.45
C ALA A 287 11.41 -75.37 -35.00
N THR A 288 12.04 -76.53 -34.75
CA THR A 288 11.38 -77.68 -34.13
C THR A 288 11.94 -77.86 -32.72
N LEU A 289 11.05 -78.04 -31.74
CA LEU A 289 11.43 -78.33 -30.37
C LEU A 289 12.06 -79.73 -30.29
N LEU A 290 13.22 -79.85 -29.67
CA LEU A 290 13.81 -81.14 -29.35
C LEU A 290 13.23 -81.65 -28.03
N PRO A 291 12.76 -82.91 -27.96
CA PRO A 291 12.21 -83.47 -26.73
C PRO A 291 13.30 -83.56 -25.66
N GLY A 292 12.98 -83.13 -24.45
CA GLY A 292 13.82 -83.27 -23.27
C GLY A 292 12.95 -83.51 -22.05
N GLU A 293 13.23 -84.56 -21.29
CA GLU A 293 12.54 -84.81 -20.02
C GLU A 293 13.08 -83.84 -18.96
N GLN A 294 12.17 -83.15 -18.28
CA GLN A 294 12.48 -82.18 -17.23
C GLN A 294 11.59 -82.52 -16.02
N PRO A 295 12.14 -82.54 -14.79
CA PRO A 295 11.41 -83.03 -13.61
C PRO A 295 10.28 -82.10 -13.16
N ASP A 296 10.39 -80.81 -13.46
CA ASP A 296 9.57 -79.75 -12.85
C ASP A 296 8.53 -79.12 -13.80
N TYR A 297 8.66 -79.35 -15.11
CA TYR A 297 7.75 -78.83 -16.13
C TYR A 297 7.69 -79.74 -17.35
N SER A 298 6.57 -79.64 -18.10
CA SER A 298 6.37 -80.29 -19.39
C SER A 298 6.17 -79.26 -20.48
N ILE A 299 6.62 -79.55 -21.69
CA ILE A 299 6.46 -78.67 -22.85
C ILE A 299 5.57 -79.37 -23.87
N VAL A 300 4.49 -78.71 -24.28
CA VAL A 300 3.52 -79.23 -25.25
C VAL A 300 3.41 -78.27 -26.43
N GLU A 301 3.53 -78.76 -27.67
CA GLU A 301 3.25 -77.93 -28.85
C GLU A 301 1.76 -77.54 -28.86
N VAL A 302 1.46 -76.24 -28.98
CA VAL A 302 0.09 -75.75 -29.12
C VAL A 302 -0.33 -75.87 -30.58
N PRO A 303 -1.41 -76.59 -30.92
CA PRO A 303 -1.88 -76.71 -32.29
C PRO A 303 -2.24 -75.33 -32.86
N ALA A 304 -1.80 -75.04 -34.08
CA ALA A 304 -2.22 -73.83 -34.79
C ALA A 304 -3.74 -73.91 -35.08
N ALA A 305 -4.45 -72.79 -34.93
CA ALA A 305 -5.86 -72.70 -35.27
C ALA A 305 -6.09 -73.01 -36.76
N GLY A 306 -7.25 -73.57 -37.13
CA GLY A 306 -7.55 -73.98 -38.51
C GLY A 306 -7.49 -72.86 -39.56
N ASN A 307 -7.59 -71.61 -39.12
CA ASN A 307 -7.46 -70.39 -39.93
C ASN A 307 -6.07 -69.72 -39.85
N ALA A 308 -5.07 -70.38 -39.27
CA ALA A 308 -3.74 -69.81 -39.10
C ALA A 308 -3.05 -69.56 -40.43
N THR A 309 -2.47 -68.35 -40.59
CA THR A 309 -1.66 -67.98 -41.75
C THR A 309 -0.40 -68.84 -41.86
N GLU A 310 0.20 -68.87 -43.05
CA GLU A 310 1.41 -69.66 -43.29
C GLU A 310 2.59 -69.23 -42.38
N ASP A 311 2.68 -67.94 -42.03
CA ASP A 311 3.65 -67.44 -41.05
C ASP A 311 3.35 -67.93 -39.62
N GLN A 312 2.07 -68.03 -39.23
CA GLN A 312 1.67 -68.59 -37.93
C GLN A 312 1.91 -70.11 -37.84
N ARG A 313 1.82 -70.84 -38.97
CA ARG A 313 2.18 -72.28 -39.00
C ARG A 313 3.69 -72.50 -38.92
N GLN A 314 4.47 -71.57 -39.45
CA GLN A 314 5.93 -71.64 -39.39
C GLN A 314 6.50 -71.15 -38.05
N ARG A 315 5.74 -70.38 -37.26
CA ARG A 315 6.10 -69.90 -35.91
C ARG A 315 5.34 -70.67 -34.83
N LYS A 316 5.77 -71.92 -34.59
CA LYS A 316 5.16 -72.81 -33.60
C LYS A 316 5.12 -72.17 -32.21
N MET A 317 4.02 -72.39 -31.49
CA MET A 317 3.87 -72.00 -30.09
C MET A 317 4.00 -73.24 -29.21
N VAL A 318 4.76 -73.15 -28.12
CA VAL A 318 4.86 -74.22 -27.12
C VAL A 318 4.32 -73.72 -25.79
N GLU A 319 3.52 -74.54 -25.12
CA GLU A 319 3.04 -74.29 -23.77
C GLU A 319 3.92 -75.03 -22.77
N VAL A 320 4.53 -74.28 -21.87
CA VAL A 320 5.27 -74.81 -20.72
C VAL A 320 4.29 -74.93 -19.57
N ARG A 321 4.06 -76.16 -19.09
CA ARG A 321 3.18 -76.47 -17.96
C ARG A 321 4.01 -76.92 -16.76
N LEU A 322 3.91 -76.18 -15.66
CA LEU A 322 4.58 -76.50 -14.41
C LEU A 322 3.85 -77.63 -13.69
N LYS A 323 4.60 -78.48 -12.99
CA LYS A 323 4.05 -79.60 -12.23
C LYS A 323 3.18 -79.16 -11.03
N ALA A 324 3.47 -77.99 -10.47
CA ALA A 324 2.71 -77.35 -9.41
C ALA A 324 2.61 -75.83 -9.65
N LYS A 325 1.55 -75.21 -9.14
CA LYS A 325 1.42 -73.75 -9.12
C LYS A 325 2.49 -73.15 -8.22
N THR A 326 3.10 -72.04 -8.64
CA THR A 326 4.15 -71.36 -7.87
C THR A 326 4.14 -69.86 -8.10
N SER A 327 4.59 -69.09 -7.11
CA SER A 327 4.95 -67.67 -7.23
C SER A 327 6.46 -67.43 -7.18
N GLN A 328 7.24 -68.48 -6.91
CA GLN A 328 8.70 -68.42 -6.85
C GLN A 328 9.33 -68.41 -8.26
N PRO A 329 10.55 -67.88 -8.41
CA PRO A 329 11.30 -67.95 -9.67
C PRO A 329 11.43 -69.37 -10.22
N VAL A 330 11.12 -69.58 -11.50
CA VAL A 330 11.27 -70.87 -12.19
C VAL A 330 12.22 -70.75 -13.37
N SER A 331 13.16 -71.68 -13.49
CA SER A 331 14.08 -71.78 -14.63
C SER A 331 13.61 -72.85 -15.61
N VAL A 332 13.46 -72.48 -16.89
CA VAL A 332 12.96 -73.34 -17.97
C VAL A 332 13.96 -73.34 -19.12
N LYS A 333 14.35 -74.53 -19.57
CA LYS A 333 15.28 -74.74 -20.68
C LYS A 333 14.54 -75.27 -21.91
N LEU A 334 14.70 -74.60 -23.04
CA LEU A 334 14.18 -75.01 -24.34
C LEU A 334 15.34 -75.24 -25.30
N VAL A 335 15.32 -76.38 -26.00
CA VAL A 335 16.28 -76.69 -27.05
C VAL A 335 15.52 -76.85 -28.37
N THR A 336 15.94 -76.12 -29.39
CA THR A 336 15.31 -76.16 -30.71
C THR A 336 16.34 -76.34 -31.80
N LYS A 337 15.90 -76.95 -32.91
CA LYS A 337 16.71 -77.13 -34.11
C LYS A 337 16.01 -76.55 -35.33
N GLN A 338 16.76 -75.81 -36.14
CA GLN A 338 16.33 -75.26 -37.42
C GLN A 338 17.23 -75.83 -38.52
N GLY A 339 16.63 -76.49 -39.52
CA GLY A 339 17.36 -76.93 -40.70
C GLY A 339 17.51 -75.79 -41.71
N HIS A 340 18.67 -75.69 -42.35
CA HIS A 340 18.89 -74.75 -43.46
C HIS A 340 19.26 -75.49 -44.75
N ASP A 341 18.59 -75.12 -45.84
CA ASP A 341 18.98 -75.55 -47.17
C ASP A 341 20.18 -74.71 -47.65
N VAL A 342 21.36 -75.31 -47.62
CA VAL A 342 22.66 -74.69 -47.96
C VAL A 342 22.72 -74.17 -49.41
N SER A 343 21.76 -74.55 -50.26
CA SER A 343 21.65 -74.10 -51.65
C SER A 343 20.94 -72.75 -51.82
N ARG A 344 20.36 -72.18 -50.74
CA ARG A 344 19.62 -70.91 -50.79
C ARG A 344 20.17 -69.90 -49.78
N GLN A 345 20.48 -68.68 -50.24
CA GLN A 345 20.68 -67.56 -49.32
C GLN A 345 19.36 -67.27 -48.57
N GLY A 346 19.43 -67.10 -47.26
CA GLY A 346 18.27 -66.80 -46.43
C GLY A 346 18.64 -66.20 -45.07
N THR A 347 17.66 -65.60 -44.42
CA THR A 347 17.77 -65.07 -43.06
C THR A 347 17.06 -66.00 -42.07
N PHE A 348 17.60 -66.16 -40.86
CA PHE A 348 16.98 -66.93 -39.77
C PHE A 348 16.45 -65.98 -38.69
N ASP A 349 15.28 -66.31 -38.12
CA ASP A 349 14.73 -65.58 -36.99
C ASP A 349 15.44 -66.08 -35.71
N LEU A 350 16.22 -65.23 -35.06
CA LEU A 350 16.79 -65.50 -33.74
C LEU A 350 15.77 -64.99 -32.70
N GLY A 351 15.20 -65.90 -31.93
CA GLY A 351 14.26 -65.54 -30.87
C GLY A 351 14.93 -64.66 -29.81
N GLY A 352 14.20 -63.65 -29.31
CA GLY A 352 14.64 -62.75 -28.25
C GLY A 352 13.89 -61.42 -28.31
N SER A 353 13.70 -60.76 -27.17
CA SER A 353 13.28 -59.35 -27.16
C SER A 353 14.53 -58.48 -27.08
N PRO A 354 14.72 -57.47 -27.95
CA PRO A 354 15.77 -56.50 -27.74
C PRO A 354 15.60 -55.85 -26.37
N ARG A 355 16.71 -55.47 -25.72
CA ARG A 355 16.65 -54.60 -24.55
C ARG A 355 15.94 -53.32 -25.00
N GLN A 356 14.69 -53.15 -24.58
CA GLN A 356 13.96 -51.92 -24.84
C GLN A 356 14.71 -50.79 -24.15
N THR A 357 15.07 -49.78 -24.94
CA THR A 357 15.46 -48.49 -24.37
C THR A 357 14.23 -47.90 -23.72
N ARG A 358 14.34 -47.51 -22.46
CA ARG A 358 13.36 -46.70 -21.75
C ARG A 358 14.00 -45.38 -21.39
N THR A 359 13.33 -44.31 -21.73
CA THR A 359 13.75 -42.93 -21.52
C THR A 359 12.73 -42.24 -20.64
N SER A 360 13.18 -41.65 -19.54
CA SER A 360 12.39 -40.66 -18.82
C SER A 360 13.10 -39.32 -18.83
N VAL A 361 12.36 -38.21 -18.82
CA VAL A 361 12.94 -36.87 -18.81
C VAL A 361 12.22 -35.98 -17.80
N ASP A 362 12.99 -35.29 -16.97
CA ASP A 362 12.48 -34.25 -16.07
C ASP A 362 12.89 -32.87 -16.62
N PRO A 363 11.96 -32.11 -17.24
CA PRO A 363 12.27 -30.83 -17.86
C PRO A 363 12.14 -29.66 -16.87
N ARG A 364 13.06 -28.70 -16.98
CA ARG A 364 13.04 -27.43 -16.27
C ARG A 364 13.32 -26.28 -17.23
N TYR A 365 12.56 -25.20 -17.14
CA TYR A 365 12.64 -24.06 -18.04
C TYR A 365 12.80 -22.77 -17.25
N VAL A 366 13.73 -21.93 -17.70
CA VAL A 366 13.83 -20.53 -17.30
C VAL A 366 13.60 -19.68 -18.54
N VAL A 367 12.57 -18.82 -18.51
CA VAL A 367 12.24 -17.91 -19.59
C VAL A 367 12.49 -16.49 -19.13
N GLU A 368 13.47 -15.84 -19.74
CA GLU A 368 13.75 -14.42 -19.57
C GLU A 368 12.90 -13.62 -20.57
N VAL A 369 12.17 -12.62 -20.08
CA VAL A 369 11.27 -11.78 -20.86
C VAL A 369 11.93 -10.43 -21.08
N GLY A 370 12.52 -10.24 -22.25
CA GLY A 370 13.10 -8.98 -22.68
C GLY A 370 12.15 -8.11 -23.50
N PRO A 371 12.58 -6.89 -23.89
CA PRO A 371 11.74 -5.92 -24.61
C PRO A 371 11.45 -6.30 -26.06
N HIS A 372 12.28 -7.17 -26.67
CA HIS A 372 12.21 -7.51 -28.09
C HIS A 372 12.15 -9.02 -28.37
N HIS A 373 12.50 -9.84 -27.38
CA HIS A 373 12.49 -11.29 -27.51
C HIS A 373 12.37 -11.96 -26.15
N LEU A 374 11.90 -13.20 -26.17
CA LEU A 374 11.96 -14.14 -25.06
C LEU A 374 13.21 -15.01 -25.23
N GLN A 375 13.94 -15.25 -24.16
CA GLN A 375 15.04 -16.20 -24.12
C GLN A 375 14.66 -17.37 -23.20
N LEU A 376 14.74 -18.60 -23.71
CA LEU A 376 14.44 -19.82 -22.97
C LEU A 376 15.74 -20.62 -22.77
N ASP A 377 16.07 -20.86 -21.51
CA ASP A 377 17.10 -21.80 -21.07
C ASP A 377 16.42 -23.04 -20.47
N ALA A 378 16.50 -24.16 -21.19
CA ALA A 378 15.95 -25.44 -20.77
C ALA A 378 17.04 -26.35 -20.21
N THR A 379 16.76 -27.02 -19.09
CA THR A 379 17.56 -28.12 -18.55
C THR A 379 16.72 -29.40 -18.56
N LEU A 380 17.15 -30.37 -19.36
CA LEU A 380 16.47 -31.65 -19.57
C LEU A 380 17.30 -32.76 -18.93
N LYS A 381 16.78 -33.36 -17.85
CA LYS A 381 17.45 -34.48 -17.17
C LYS A 381 16.86 -35.80 -17.65
N TYR A 382 17.56 -36.45 -18.56
CA TYR A 382 17.19 -37.76 -19.08
C TYR A 382 17.73 -38.89 -18.20
N HIS A 383 16.92 -39.91 -17.97
CA HIS A 383 17.35 -41.21 -17.46
C HIS A 383 17.12 -42.27 -18.54
N VAL A 384 18.21 -42.87 -19.03
CA VAL A 384 18.17 -43.86 -20.12
C VAL A 384 18.49 -45.25 -19.57
N ALA A 385 17.50 -46.13 -19.53
CA ALA A 385 17.63 -47.53 -19.13
C ALA A 385 17.55 -48.48 -20.32
N GLY A 386 18.24 -49.63 -20.26
CA GLY A 386 18.17 -50.67 -21.29
C GLY A 386 19.26 -50.55 -22.35
N ALA A 387 18.88 -50.38 -23.63
CA ALA A 387 19.84 -50.18 -24.72
C ALA A 387 20.27 -48.71 -24.84
N LYS A 388 21.51 -48.49 -25.31
CA LYS A 388 22.11 -47.15 -25.45
C LYS A 388 21.37 -46.32 -26.49
N VAL A 389 21.22 -45.02 -26.23
CA VAL A 389 20.66 -44.04 -27.19
C VAL A 389 21.74 -43.33 -27.97
N PHE A 390 21.44 -42.94 -29.20
CA PHE A 390 22.35 -42.23 -30.12
C PHE A 390 21.92 -40.77 -30.38
N SER A 391 20.69 -40.42 -30.04
CA SER A 391 20.13 -39.08 -30.25
C SER A 391 18.91 -38.86 -29.38
N PHE A 392 18.60 -37.60 -29.07
CA PHE A 392 17.33 -37.18 -28.49
C PHE A 392 16.51 -36.40 -29.51
N SER A 393 15.19 -36.59 -29.51
CA SER A 393 14.26 -35.83 -30.35
C SER A 393 13.53 -34.80 -29.50
N ILE A 394 13.47 -33.56 -29.96
CA ILE A 394 12.89 -32.44 -29.22
C ILE A 394 12.04 -31.62 -30.18
N ASP A 395 10.78 -31.40 -29.86
CA ASP A 395 9.94 -30.44 -30.56
C ASP A 395 10.19 -29.04 -30.02
N LEU A 396 10.65 -28.13 -30.88
CA LEU A 396 10.97 -26.75 -30.49
C LEU A 396 9.73 -25.85 -30.46
N GLY A 397 8.59 -26.29 -31.01
CA GLY A 397 7.37 -25.49 -31.06
C GLY A 397 7.59 -24.13 -31.71
N GLU A 398 7.42 -23.06 -30.93
CA GLU A 398 7.55 -21.65 -31.36
C GLU A 398 8.99 -21.11 -31.25
N TRP A 399 9.92 -21.89 -30.70
CA TRP A 399 11.25 -21.44 -30.34
C TRP A 399 12.28 -21.67 -31.45
N GLN A 400 13.21 -20.71 -31.58
CA GLN A 400 14.38 -20.83 -32.45
C GLN A 400 15.58 -21.25 -31.62
N LEU A 401 16.10 -22.46 -31.88
CA LEU A 401 17.27 -22.99 -31.20
C LEU A 401 18.51 -22.14 -31.49
N ASP A 402 19.29 -21.83 -30.44
CA ASP A 402 20.67 -21.35 -30.58
C ASP A 402 21.63 -22.57 -30.60
N PRO A 403 22.25 -22.90 -31.75
CA PRO A 403 23.15 -24.06 -31.84
C PRO A 403 24.37 -23.98 -30.90
N ALA A 404 24.78 -22.76 -30.50
CA ALA A 404 25.87 -22.55 -29.54
C ALA A 404 25.42 -22.79 -28.09
N GLY A 405 24.11 -22.74 -27.82
CA GLY A 405 23.52 -22.96 -26.49
C GLY A 405 23.17 -24.42 -26.18
N LEU A 406 23.71 -25.38 -26.93
CA LEU A 406 23.56 -26.82 -26.66
C LEU A 406 24.73 -27.34 -25.83
N GLU A 407 24.46 -27.72 -24.57
CA GLU A 407 25.47 -28.23 -23.64
C GLU A 407 25.10 -29.60 -23.05
N PRO A 408 26.08 -30.44 -22.68
CA PRO A 408 27.52 -30.21 -22.80
C PRO A 408 28.05 -30.56 -24.20
N ALA A 409 28.93 -29.69 -24.73
CA ALA A 409 29.57 -29.87 -26.04
C ALA A 409 30.42 -31.16 -26.15
N THR A 410 30.79 -31.78 -25.01
CA THR A 410 31.50 -33.07 -24.96
C THR A 410 30.60 -34.25 -25.33
N LEU A 411 29.29 -34.13 -25.08
CA LEU A 411 28.31 -35.19 -25.30
C LEU A 411 27.58 -35.03 -26.63
N VAL A 412 27.19 -33.80 -26.97
CA VAL A 412 26.34 -33.48 -28.13
C VAL A 412 27.17 -33.21 -29.38
N ASN A 413 26.70 -33.68 -30.53
CA ASN A 413 27.26 -33.35 -31.83
C ASN A 413 26.42 -32.24 -32.51
N SER A 414 26.61 -31.00 -32.07
CA SER A 414 25.85 -29.83 -32.55
C SER A 414 26.07 -29.52 -34.04
N ALA A 415 27.18 -29.94 -34.63
CA ALA A 415 27.45 -29.78 -36.06
C ALA A 415 26.61 -30.72 -36.95
N ALA A 416 25.97 -31.75 -36.36
CA ALA A 416 25.21 -32.76 -37.07
C ALA A 416 23.70 -32.74 -36.73
N LEU A 417 23.18 -31.61 -36.24
CA LEU A 417 21.75 -31.46 -35.95
C LEU A 417 20.91 -31.73 -37.21
N VAL A 418 19.85 -32.52 -37.04
CA VAL A 418 18.89 -32.80 -38.12
C VAL A 418 17.55 -32.21 -37.74
N PHE A 419 17.07 -31.25 -38.53
CA PHE A 419 15.74 -30.66 -38.35
C PHE A 419 14.71 -31.47 -39.15
N GLY A 420 13.71 -31.99 -38.46
CA GLY A 420 12.59 -32.73 -39.03
C GLY A 420 11.42 -31.83 -39.42
N ALA A 421 10.33 -32.44 -39.90
CA ALA A 421 9.08 -31.72 -40.14
C ALA A 421 8.48 -31.20 -38.82
N GLY A 422 7.87 -30.01 -38.82
CA GLY A 422 7.17 -29.45 -37.65
C GLY A 422 8.07 -28.88 -36.55
N ASN A 423 9.22 -28.27 -36.89
CA ASN A 423 10.17 -27.67 -35.95
C ASN A 423 10.76 -28.63 -34.88
N SER A 424 10.71 -29.94 -35.15
CA SER A 424 11.42 -30.93 -34.34
C SER A 424 12.90 -30.99 -34.70
N VAL A 425 13.77 -31.07 -33.69
CA VAL A 425 15.22 -31.25 -33.84
C VAL A 425 15.66 -32.59 -33.26
N LEU A 426 16.44 -33.32 -34.06
CA LEU A 426 17.18 -34.49 -33.61
C LEU A 426 18.56 -34.03 -33.16
N VAL A 427 18.85 -34.23 -31.87
CA VAL A 427 20.11 -33.89 -31.21
C VAL A 427 20.98 -35.15 -31.12
N PRO A 428 21.94 -35.36 -32.04
CA PRO A 428 22.79 -36.54 -32.02
C PRO A 428 23.85 -36.46 -30.91
N LEU A 429 24.15 -37.63 -30.32
CA LEU A 429 25.21 -37.80 -29.35
C LEU A 429 26.49 -38.24 -30.06
N LYS A 430 27.64 -37.75 -29.59
CA LYS A 430 28.96 -38.14 -30.12
C LYS A 430 29.25 -39.63 -29.92
N GLN A 431 28.68 -40.23 -28.87
CA GLN A 431 28.76 -41.66 -28.56
C GLN A 431 27.43 -42.14 -27.99
N ALA A 432 27.14 -43.44 -28.15
CA ALA A 432 25.94 -44.04 -27.61
C ALA A 432 26.00 -44.17 -26.08
N THR A 433 24.98 -43.65 -25.38
CA THR A 433 25.02 -43.47 -23.92
C THR A 433 23.79 -44.09 -23.23
N THR A 434 23.94 -44.43 -21.95
CA THR A 434 22.89 -44.92 -21.04
C THR A 434 23.16 -44.35 -19.64
N GLY A 435 22.17 -44.33 -18.75
CA GLY A 435 22.26 -43.69 -17.44
C GLY A 435 21.70 -42.26 -17.44
N ASP A 436 22.09 -41.49 -16.44
CA ASP A 436 21.63 -40.10 -16.26
C ASP A 436 22.41 -39.15 -17.18
N ILE A 437 21.67 -38.31 -17.90
CA ILE A 437 22.19 -37.36 -18.87
C ILE A 437 21.49 -36.02 -18.67
N GLU A 438 22.24 -34.96 -18.43
CA GLU A 438 21.72 -33.58 -18.40
C GLU A 438 22.04 -32.90 -19.74
N LEU A 439 21.00 -32.41 -20.42
CA LEU A 439 21.10 -31.63 -21.65
C LEU A 439 20.59 -30.22 -21.39
N ARG A 440 21.37 -29.19 -21.73
CA ARG A 440 20.95 -27.79 -21.67
C ARG A 440 20.78 -27.21 -23.06
N ILE A 441 19.74 -26.41 -23.22
CA ILE A 441 19.31 -25.88 -24.50
C ILE A 441 18.94 -24.41 -24.32
N ARG A 442 19.56 -23.53 -25.11
CA ARG A 442 19.12 -22.14 -25.26
C ARG A 442 18.31 -21.97 -26.54
N ALA A 443 17.19 -21.29 -26.45
CA ALA A 443 16.36 -20.93 -27.60
C ALA A 443 15.77 -19.53 -27.42
N ARG A 444 15.35 -18.90 -28.52
CA ARG A 444 14.78 -17.55 -28.52
C ARG A 444 13.47 -17.48 -29.31
N LYS A 445 12.58 -16.58 -28.89
CA LYS A 445 11.34 -16.27 -29.60
C LYS A 445 11.19 -14.74 -29.73
N PRO A 446 11.07 -14.16 -30.94
CA PRO A 446 10.89 -12.72 -31.09
C PRO A 446 9.53 -12.25 -30.54
N ILE A 447 9.46 -11.02 -30.06
CA ILE A 447 8.23 -10.32 -29.68
C ILE A 447 7.95 -9.24 -30.73
N GLU A 448 6.70 -9.11 -31.16
CA GLU A 448 6.33 -8.07 -32.13
C GLU A 448 6.49 -6.67 -31.52
N PRO A 449 7.01 -5.69 -32.28
CA PRO A 449 7.12 -4.31 -31.79
C PRO A 449 5.76 -3.74 -31.40
N GLY A 450 5.64 -3.24 -30.17
CA GLY A 450 4.40 -2.67 -29.65
C GLY A 450 3.37 -3.69 -29.15
N ALA A 451 3.74 -4.96 -28.97
CA ALA A 451 2.90 -5.94 -28.31
C ALA A 451 2.48 -5.47 -26.89
N ASP A 452 1.24 -5.73 -26.52
CA ASP A 452 0.66 -5.47 -25.20
C ASP A 452 0.50 -6.76 -24.35
N SER A 453 0.81 -7.91 -24.96
CA SER A 453 0.67 -9.23 -24.38
C SER A 453 1.71 -10.20 -24.96
N ILE A 454 2.09 -11.19 -24.15
CA ILE A 454 2.96 -12.29 -24.56
C ILE A 454 2.28 -13.62 -24.26
N ALA A 455 2.44 -14.56 -25.18
CA ALA A 455 2.06 -15.95 -25.00
C ALA A 455 3.12 -16.87 -25.61
N PHE A 456 3.39 -17.99 -24.95
CA PHE A 456 4.32 -19.00 -25.45
C PHE A 456 4.02 -20.39 -24.87
N GLY A 457 4.16 -21.42 -25.70
CA GLY A 457 4.34 -22.80 -25.25
C GLY A 457 5.79 -23.11 -24.88
N LEU A 458 6.05 -24.29 -24.29
CA LEU A 458 7.39 -24.77 -23.98
C LEU A 458 7.91 -25.72 -25.07
N LEU A 459 9.21 -26.02 -25.08
CA LEU A 459 9.73 -27.10 -25.93
C LEU A 459 9.34 -28.47 -25.36
N HIS A 460 9.13 -29.46 -26.21
CA HIS A 460 8.65 -30.79 -25.82
C HIS A 460 9.69 -31.88 -26.09
N PRO A 461 10.39 -32.39 -25.06
CA PRO A 461 11.30 -33.51 -25.21
C PRO A 461 10.53 -34.81 -25.48
N THR A 462 10.99 -35.61 -26.43
CA THR A 462 10.41 -36.94 -26.70
C THR A 462 11.04 -38.00 -25.80
N ALA A 463 10.24 -38.62 -24.93
CA ALA A 463 10.65 -39.72 -24.04
C ALA A 463 9.46 -40.66 -23.75
N ASP A 464 9.73 -41.85 -23.19
CA ASP A 464 8.67 -42.78 -22.78
C ASP A 464 7.86 -42.26 -21.58
N THR A 465 8.54 -41.50 -20.71
CA THR A 465 7.90 -40.80 -19.58
C THR A 465 8.44 -39.37 -19.48
N VAL A 466 7.57 -38.39 -19.41
CA VAL A 466 7.95 -36.99 -19.10
C VAL A 466 7.49 -36.69 -17.68
N GLY A 467 8.41 -36.26 -16.83
CA GLY A 467 8.14 -35.87 -15.46
C GLY A 467 7.47 -34.49 -15.34
N SER A 468 7.24 -34.06 -14.11
CA SER A 468 6.63 -32.75 -13.83
C SER A 468 7.53 -31.63 -14.35
N THR A 469 6.95 -30.75 -15.17
CA THR A 469 7.65 -29.63 -15.79
C THR A 469 7.70 -28.45 -14.83
N GLU A 470 8.89 -27.90 -14.59
CA GLU A 470 9.07 -26.64 -13.87
C GLU A 470 9.31 -25.50 -14.85
N LEU A 471 8.58 -24.39 -14.70
CA LEU A 471 8.75 -23.18 -15.49
C LEU A 471 8.99 -22.00 -14.55
N VAL A 472 10.05 -21.26 -14.81
CA VAL A 472 10.32 -19.97 -14.17
C VAL A 472 10.29 -18.88 -15.22
N VAL A 473 9.49 -17.84 -15.00
CA VAL A 473 9.43 -16.66 -15.88
C VAL A 473 10.07 -15.49 -15.15
N VAL A 474 11.08 -14.89 -15.77
CA VAL A 474 11.89 -13.82 -15.20
C VAL A 474 11.82 -12.60 -16.11
N PRO A 475 11.12 -11.52 -15.72
CA PRO A 475 11.11 -10.29 -16.50
C PRO A 475 12.43 -9.52 -16.36
N GLU A 476 12.91 -8.92 -17.45
CA GLU A 476 13.95 -7.89 -17.39
C GLU A 476 13.46 -6.65 -16.63
N ASP A 477 14.37 -5.83 -16.08
CA ASP A 477 14.02 -4.76 -15.15
C ASP A 477 13.15 -3.64 -15.76
N ASN A 478 13.21 -3.42 -17.07
CA ASN A 478 12.36 -2.49 -17.83
C ASN A 478 11.07 -3.12 -18.37
N VAL A 479 10.83 -4.41 -18.14
CA VAL A 479 9.64 -5.12 -18.65
C VAL A 479 8.66 -5.37 -17.51
N ILE A 480 7.40 -5.00 -17.71
CA ILE A 480 6.31 -5.31 -16.79
C ILE A 480 5.56 -6.52 -17.35
N VAL A 481 5.48 -7.58 -16.56
CA VAL A 481 4.74 -8.82 -16.91
C VAL A 481 3.63 -9.04 -15.88
N VAL A 482 2.40 -9.19 -16.35
CA VAL A 482 1.22 -9.48 -15.52
C VAL A 482 0.58 -10.79 -15.98
N PRO A 483 0.79 -11.91 -15.27
CA PRO A 483 0.26 -13.21 -15.70
C PRO A 483 -1.27 -13.24 -15.82
N HIS A 484 -1.77 -13.73 -16.94
CA HIS A 484 -3.20 -13.95 -17.18
C HIS A 484 -3.54 -15.40 -16.83
N THR A 485 -3.99 -15.63 -15.60
CA THR A 485 -4.29 -16.99 -15.12
C THR A 485 -5.42 -17.69 -15.88
N ASP A 486 -6.31 -16.93 -16.52
CA ASP A 486 -7.46 -17.45 -17.26
C ASP A 486 -7.09 -17.89 -18.69
N GLU A 487 -6.01 -17.31 -19.25
CA GLU A 487 -5.51 -17.61 -20.60
C GLU A 487 -4.34 -18.61 -20.57
N ALA A 488 -3.63 -18.71 -19.44
CA ALA A 488 -2.63 -19.73 -19.21
C ALA A 488 -3.29 -21.11 -19.05
N SER A 489 -2.79 -22.13 -19.75
CA SER A 489 -3.34 -23.49 -19.71
C SER A 489 -2.29 -24.50 -19.24
N GLY A 490 -2.68 -25.39 -18.32
CA GLY A 490 -1.81 -26.46 -17.83
C GLY A 490 -0.72 -26.02 -16.84
N LEU A 491 -0.65 -24.73 -16.48
CA LEU A 491 0.31 -24.20 -15.50
C LEU A 491 -0.35 -23.97 -14.15
N THR A 492 0.30 -24.41 -13.08
CA THR A 492 -0.10 -24.16 -11.68
C THR A 492 1.00 -23.40 -10.98
N SER A 493 0.66 -22.34 -10.23
CA SER A 493 1.64 -21.59 -9.44
C SER A 493 2.35 -22.49 -8.43
N ALA A 494 3.66 -22.35 -8.33
CA ALA A 494 4.52 -23.09 -7.42
C ALA A 494 5.29 -22.13 -6.50
N PRO A 495 5.72 -22.58 -5.30
CA PRO A 495 6.62 -21.80 -4.46
C PRO A 495 7.99 -21.64 -5.12
N ALA A 496 8.70 -20.55 -4.78
CA ALA A 496 10.06 -20.31 -5.25
C ALA A 496 10.99 -21.47 -4.85
N ASN A 497 11.80 -21.93 -5.81
CA ASN A 497 12.76 -23.01 -5.59
C ASN A 497 14.18 -22.42 -5.52
N ALA A 498 14.78 -22.44 -4.32
CA ALA A 498 16.08 -21.86 -4.05
C ALA A 498 17.24 -22.53 -4.81
N ASP A 499 17.05 -23.75 -5.32
CA ASP A 499 18.05 -24.48 -6.09
C ASP A 499 18.15 -24.04 -7.57
N VAL A 500 17.24 -23.16 -8.01
CA VAL A 500 17.25 -22.62 -9.38
C VAL A 500 18.15 -21.40 -9.43
N LYS A 501 19.20 -21.47 -10.25
CA LYS A 501 20.02 -20.29 -10.58
C LYS A 501 19.24 -19.42 -11.54
N LEU A 502 18.88 -18.22 -11.08
CA LEU A 502 18.18 -17.22 -11.88
C LEU A 502 19.15 -16.15 -12.36
N PRO A 503 18.88 -15.51 -13.51
CA PRO A 503 19.57 -14.29 -13.91
C PRO A 503 19.39 -13.20 -12.85
N ALA A 504 20.37 -12.29 -12.75
CA ALA A 504 20.38 -11.25 -11.73
C ALA A 504 19.50 -10.05 -12.13
N HIS A 505 18.18 -10.20 -11.96
CA HIS A 505 17.21 -9.10 -12.10
C HIS A 505 16.66 -8.68 -10.73
N ARG A 506 16.21 -7.44 -10.61
CA ARG A 506 15.58 -6.92 -9.38
C ARG A 506 14.13 -7.36 -9.24
N GLN A 507 13.47 -7.63 -10.36
CA GLN A 507 12.09 -8.08 -10.37
C GLN A 507 11.91 -9.51 -9.86
N ALA A 508 10.78 -9.77 -9.20
CA ALA A 508 10.47 -11.10 -8.71
C ALA A 508 10.16 -12.07 -9.86
N ALA A 509 10.75 -13.26 -9.82
CA ALA A 509 10.46 -14.33 -10.76
C ALA A 509 9.14 -15.04 -10.43
N TRP A 510 8.46 -15.52 -11.47
CA TRP A 510 7.22 -16.29 -11.36
C TRP A 510 7.49 -17.77 -11.52
N PHE A 511 7.01 -18.59 -10.59
CA PHE A 511 7.27 -20.03 -10.56
C PHE A 511 6.00 -20.82 -10.86
N TYR A 512 6.10 -21.76 -11.80
CA TYR A 512 5.01 -22.61 -12.25
C TYR A 512 5.43 -24.07 -12.35
N ARG A 513 4.43 -24.95 -12.25
CA ARG A 513 4.53 -26.38 -12.50
C ARG A 513 3.44 -26.86 -13.46
N SER A 514 3.76 -27.85 -14.27
CA SER A 514 2.81 -28.52 -15.16
C SER A 514 3.04 -30.02 -15.20
N ASP A 515 1.95 -30.78 -15.14
CA ASP A 515 1.92 -32.22 -15.45
C ASP A 515 1.18 -32.48 -16.78
N VAL A 516 0.79 -31.41 -17.50
CA VAL A 516 0.14 -31.47 -18.80
C VAL A 516 1.20 -31.44 -19.89
N ALA A 517 0.95 -32.17 -20.98
CA ALA A 517 1.91 -32.35 -22.07
C ALA A 517 2.22 -31.07 -22.86
N ASP A 518 1.31 -30.10 -22.93
CA ASP A 518 1.47 -28.86 -23.70
C ASP A 518 1.02 -27.64 -22.86
N PRO A 519 1.84 -27.22 -21.88
CA PRO A 519 1.53 -26.07 -21.05
C PRO A 519 1.78 -24.76 -21.82
N ARG A 520 0.89 -23.79 -21.62
CA ARG A 520 0.97 -22.47 -22.24
C ARG A 520 0.94 -21.37 -21.21
N PHE A 521 1.91 -20.46 -21.30
CA PHE A 521 1.96 -19.23 -20.51
C PHE A 521 1.35 -18.06 -21.29
N ALA A 522 0.60 -17.20 -20.59
CA ALA A 522 0.03 -15.97 -21.13
C ALA A 522 0.13 -14.86 -20.08
N ALA A 523 0.50 -13.65 -20.52
CA ALA A 523 0.62 -12.48 -19.66
C ALA A 523 0.44 -11.17 -20.44
N GLY A 524 -0.07 -10.14 -19.75
CA GLY A 524 0.08 -8.76 -20.19
C GLY A 524 1.56 -8.36 -20.18
N PHE A 525 1.96 -7.58 -21.18
CA PHE A 525 3.35 -7.20 -21.43
C PHE A 525 3.43 -5.71 -21.74
N GLN A 526 4.30 -5.00 -21.03
CA GLN A 526 4.56 -3.59 -21.26
C GLN A 526 6.03 -3.29 -21.05
N VAL A 527 6.66 -2.63 -22.02
CA VAL A 527 8.03 -2.11 -21.86
C VAL A 527 7.93 -0.72 -21.24
N ALA A 528 8.46 -0.56 -20.03
CA ALA A 528 8.52 0.71 -19.34
C ALA A 528 9.71 1.52 -19.85
N SER A 529 9.46 2.76 -20.28
CA SER A 529 10.52 3.70 -20.65
C SER A 529 11.28 4.17 -19.41
N ARG A 530 12.59 4.43 -19.55
CA ARG A 530 13.45 5.00 -18.50
C ARG A 530 12.75 6.17 -17.79
N ARG A 531 12.56 6.05 -16.48
CA ARG A 531 12.04 7.15 -15.64
C ARG A 531 13.14 7.58 -14.69
N LEU A 532 13.57 8.84 -14.83
CA LEU A 532 14.52 9.46 -13.92
C LEU A 532 13.77 10.44 -13.02
N THR A 533 13.97 10.34 -11.71
CA THR A 533 13.48 11.31 -10.74
C THR A 533 14.63 11.84 -9.90
N SER A 534 14.61 13.11 -9.52
CA SER A 534 15.66 13.72 -8.72
C SER A 534 15.10 14.53 -7.55
N ARG A 535 15.75 14.46 -6.40
CA ARG A 535 15.58 15.42 -5.29
C ARG A 535 16.88 16.17 -5.10
N VAL A 536 16.79 17.49 -4.95
CA VAL A 536 17.95 18.37 -4.77
C VAL A 536 17.94 18.88 -3.34
N GLU A 537 19.03 18.63 -2.62
CA GLU A 537 19.29 19.17 -1.29
C GLU A 537 20.55 20.03 -1.36
N SER A 538 20.43 21.33 -1.13
CA SER A 538 21.54 22.27 -1.22
C SER A 538 21.91 22.78 0.16
N ARG A 539 23.20 22.84 0.47
CA ARG A 539 23.75 23.54 1.63
C ARG A 539 24.66 24.67 1.13
N VAL A 540 24.30 25.88 1.50
CA VAL A 540 25.06 27.09 1.15
C VAL A 540 25.63 27.67 2.44
N THR A 541 26.94 27.81 2.54
CA THR A 541 27.60 28.51 3.64
C THR A 541 28.11 29.85 3.11
N LEU A 542 27.53 30.95 3.58
CA LEU A 542 27.86 32.31 3.16
C LEU A 542 28.81 32.95 4.18
N ALA A 543 29.99 33.36 3.73
CA ALA A 543 30.99 34.06 4.52
C ALA A 543 31.37 35.40 3.86
N GLU A 544 32.20 36.20 4.53
CA GLU A 544 32.74 37.44 3.97
C GLU A 544 33.48 37.16 2.64
N GLY A 545 32.96 37.69 1.52
CA GLY A 545 33.55 37.60 0.17
C GLY A 545 33.31 36.30 -0.61
N ALA A 546 32.70 35.25 -0.05
CA ALA A 546 32.45 34.00 -0.78
C ALA A 546 31.30 33.16 -0.21
N ALA A 547 30.66 32.36 -1.07
CA ALA A 547 29.74 31.30 -0.70
C ALA A 547 30.32 29.93 -1.06
N GLN A 548 30.31 28.99 -0.11
CA GLN A 548 30.56 27.57 -0.38
C GLN A 548 29.23 26.86 -0.61
N VAL A 549 29.10 26.16 -1.73
CA VAL A 549 27.88 25.44 -2.09
C VAL A 549 28.19 23.94 -2.19
N GLU A 550 27.44 23.14 -1.44
CA GLU A 550 27.38 21.68 -1.53
C GLU A 550 25.94 21.28 -1.90
N GLN A 551 25.74 20.67 -3.07
CA GLN A 551 24.43 20.15 -3.48
C GLN A 551 24.47 18.63 -3.58
N ARG A 552 23.45 17.97 -3.03
CA ARG A 552 23.21 16.54 -3.16
C ARG A 552 22.00 16.34 -4.06
N LEU A 553 22.24 15.76 -5.23
CA LEU A 553 21.22 15.36 -6.18
C LEU A 553 20.98 13.87 -5.98
N ILE A 554 19.90 13.54 -5.27
CA ILE A 554 19.46 12.18 -5.01
C ILE A 554 18.63 11.76 -6.23
N CYS A 555 19.20 10.92 -7.07
CA CYS A 555 18.61 10.49 -8.34
C CYS A 555 18.13 9.05 -8.24
N THR A 556 16.97 8.76 -8.82
CA THR A 556 16.43 7.40 -8.97
C THR A 556 16.23 7.11 -10.44
N ALA A 557 16.99 6.17 -11.00
CA ALA A 557 16.77 5.63 -12.34
C ALA A 557 15.89 4.38 -12.26
N ALA A 558 14.64 4.48 -12.72
CA ALA A 558 13.71 3.37 -12.77
C ALA A 558 13.59 2.81 -14.20
N HIS A 559 13.31 1.51 -14.28
CA HIS A 559 13.13 0.70 -15.49
C HIS A 559 14.41 0.44 -16.28
N GLU A 560 15.16 1.48 -16.65
CA GLU A 560 16.41 1.34 -17.41
C GLU A 560 17.55 2.06 -16.70
N ALA A 561 18.76 1.48 -16.76
CA ALA A 561 19.92 2.04 -16.10
C ALA A 561 20.39 3.33 -16.80
N ALA A 562 20.82 4.32 -16.02
CA ALA A 562 21.41 5.55 -16.51
C ALA A 562 22.90 5.34 -16.79
N GLU A 563 23.33 5.67 -18.01
CA GLU A 563 24.76 5.73 -18.41
C GLU A 563 25.35 7.14 -18.26
N SER A 564 24.48 8.16 -18.32
CA SER A 564 24.87 9.55 -18.19
C SER A 564 23.71 10.37 -17.65
N LEU A 565 24.03 11.48 -17.00
CA LEU A 565 23.04 12.46 -16.55
C LEU A 565 23.25 13.83 -17.20
N LEU A 566 22.14 14.51 -17.51
CA LEU A 566 22.14 15.89 -17.97
C LEU A 566 21.86 16.85 -16.80
N LEU A 567 22.77 17.80 -16.57
CA LEU A 567 22.68 18.85 -15.57
C LEU A 567 22.59 20.22 -16.25
N ALA A 568 21.76 21.10 -15.72
CA ALA A 568 21.70 22.51 -16.06
C ALA A 568 22.66 23.26 -15.13
N VAL A 569 23.79 23.70 -15.67
CA VAL A 569 24.85 24.40 -14.93
C VAL A 569 24.85 25.88 -15.32
N PRO A 570 24.60 26.82 -14.38
CA PRO A 570 24.67 28.27 -14.65
C PRO A 570 25.97 28.68 -15.38
N GLN A 571 25.86 29.55 -16.39
CA GLN A 571 26.96 29.87 -17.30
C GLN A 571 28.22 30.39 -16.58
N HIS A 572 28.04 31.20 -15.53
CA HIS A 572 29.15 31.73 -14.73
C HIS A 572 29.98 30.64 -14.03
N LEU A 573 29.32 29.53 -13.63
CA LEU A 573 29.97 28.37 -13.02
C LEU A 573 30.77 27.53 -14.02
N VAL A 574 30.39 27.56 -15.31
CA VAL A 574 31.12 26.86 -16.37
C VAL A 574 32.46 27.54 -16.66
N SER A 575 32.50 28.88 -16.61
CA SER A 575 33.71 29.67 -16.85
C SER A 575 34.68 29.66 -15.66
N SER A 576 34.18 29.56 -14.43
CA SER A 576 35.00 29.40 -13.22
C SER A 576 35.30 27.91 -13.02
N ALA A 577 36.49 27.43 -13.34
CA ALA A 577 36.87 26.01 -13.39
C ALA A 577 36.86 25.22 -12.04
N ALA A 578 35.92 25.50 -11.13
CA ALA A 578 35.88 25.05 -9.75
C ALA A 578 34.66 24.19 -9.36
N VAL A 579 33.81 23.78 -10.32
CA VAL A 579 32.70 22.85 -10.05
C VAL A 579 33.20 21.40 -10.05
N GLU A 580 33.17 20.77 -8.89
CA GLU A 580 33.51 19.36 -8.71
C GLU A 580 32.22 18.54 -8.56
N VAL A 581 32.01 17.56 -9.44
CA VAL A 581 30.87 16.62 -9.35
C VAL A 581 31.40 15.25 -8.93
N LYS A 582 30.75 14.63 -7.95
CA LYS A 582 31.12 13.33 -7.41
C LYS A 582 29.93 12.37 -7.43
N LEU A 583 30.18 11.11 -7.71
CA LEU A 583 29.24 10.01 -7.49
C LEU A 583 29.78 9.15 -6.36
N ASP A 584 29.04 9.07 -5.25
CA ASP A 584 29.47 8.35 -4.03
C ASP A 584 30.91 8.72 -3.57
N GLY A 585 31.27 10.00 -3.74
CA GLY A 585 32.59 10.54 -3.42
C GLY A 585 33.66 10.40 -4.51
N MET A 586 33.41 9.68 -5.61
CA MET A 586 34.33 9.58 -6.75
C MET A 586 34.13 10.73 -7.74
N PRO A 587 35.16 11.50 -8.10
CA PRO A 587 35.02 12.64 -9.00
C PRO A 587 34.67 12.19 -10.43
N LEU A 588 33.71 12.88 -11.05
CA LEU A 588 33.25 12.67 -12.41
C LEU A 588 33.60 13.86 -13.31
N MET A 589 33.73 13.59 -14.62
CA MET A 589 34.00 14.61 -15.62
C MET A 589 32.70 15.20 -16.18
N LEU A 590 32.63 16.52 -16.27
CA LEU A 590 31.55 17.27 -16.92
C LEU A 590 31.90 17.54 -18.38
N GLU A 591 31.00 17.18 -19.30
CA GLU A 591 31.14 17.42 -20.74
C GLU A 591 30.02 18.35 -21.25
N PRO A 592 30.30 19.37 -22.06
CA PRO A 592 29.26 20.19 -22.67
C PRO A 592 28.29 19.36 -23.52
N SER A 593 26.99 19.60 -23.39
CA SER A 593 25.96 18.92 -24.18
C SER A 593 25.05 19.92 -24.88
N ALA A 594 24.88 19.74 -26.20
CA ALA A 594 24.00 20.56 -27.02
C ALA A 594 22.49 20.29 -26.78
N ALA A 595 22.13 19.46 -25.79
CA ALA A 595 20.76 19.03 -25.53
C ALA A 595 19.92 20.05 -24.74
N VAL A 596 20.55 21.12 -24.21
CA VAL A 596 19.85 22.25 -23.57
C VAL A 596 20.03 23.47 -24.47
N ASP A 597 18.94 23.95 -25.08
CA ASP A 597 18.93 25.15 -25.92
C ASP A 597 19.37 26.35 -25.08
N SER A 598 20.56 26.88 -25.37
CA SER A 598 21.11 28.07 -24.72
C SER A 598 20.76 29.31 -25.55
N GLU A 599 19.52 29.77 -25.46
CA GLU A 599 19.16 31.12 -25.91
C GLU A 599 19.45 32.13 -24.78
N GLY A 600 20.61 32.79 -24.81
CA GLY A 600 20.97 33.88 -23.89
C GLY A 600 21.86 33.49 -22.71
N ASP A 601 21.83 34.29 -21.63
CA ASP A 601 22.63 34.17 -20.38
C ASP A 601 22.09 33.06 -19.43
N GLY A 602 21.52 32.00 -20.01
CA GLY A 602 20.86 30.92 -19.27
C GLY A 602 21.79 29.77 -18.85
N PRO A 603 21.30 28.80 -18.07
CA PRO A 603 22.09 27.64 -17.69
C PRO A 603 22.47 26.79 -18.91
N VAL A 604 23.71 26.29 -18.91
CA VAL A 604 24.29 25.45 -19.96
C VAL A 604 24.07 23.98 -19.62
N GLY A 605 23.66 23.18 -20.60
CA GLY A 605 23.56 21.73 -20.46
C GLY A 605 24.92 21.06 -20.37
N MET A 606 25.19 20.40 -19.26
CA MET A 606 26.38 19.58 -19.03
C MET A 606 26.00 18.12 -18.85
N ARG A 607 26.72 17.22 -19.50
CA ARG A 607 26.59 15.77 -19.36
C ARG A 607 27.63 15.25 -18.38
N VAL A 608 27.20 14.41 -17.45
CA VAL A 608 28.05 13.64 -16.55
C VAL A 608 27.98 12.19 -16.97
N LEU A 609 29.10 11.59 -17.35
CA LEU A 609 29.17 10.15 -17.65
C LEU A 609 29.32 9.37 -16.35
N LEU A 610 28.48 8.35 -16.16
CA LEU A 610 28.53 7.50 -14.97
C LEU A 610 29.55 6.35 -15.20
N PRO A 611 30.40 6.00 -14.22
CA PRO A 611 31.43 4.97 -14.39
C PRO A 611 30.86 3.58 -14.70
N GLU A 612 29.70 3.28 -14.12
CA GLU A 612 28.90 2.08 -14.36
C GLU A 612 27.44 2.50 -14.55
N GLN A 613 26.68 1.70 -15.29
CA GLN A 613 25.24 1.88 -15.50
C GLN A 613 24.50 1.87 -14.15
N GLN A 614 23.86 2.99 -13.78
CA GLN A 614 23.17 3.13 -12.50
C GLN A 614 21.67 2.86 -12.63
N LEU A 615 21.16 1.86 -11.89
CA LEU A 615 19.73 1.59 -11.76
C LEU A 615 19.34 1.75 -10.28
N GLY A 616 18.17 2.32 -9.98
CA GLY A 616 17.73 2.64 -8.62
C GLY A 616 18.32 3.96 -8.11
N ASP A 617 18.47 4.06 -6.79
CA ASP A 617 18.90 5.29 -6.12
C ASP A 617 20.42 5.44 -6.13
N PHE A 618 20.90 6.63 -6.48
CA PHE A 618 22.31 7.02 -6.42
C PHE A 618 22.44 8.53 -6.16
N GLU A 619 23.55 8.94 -5.53
CA GLU A 619 23.76 10.33 -5.11
C GLU A 619 24.87 11.00 -5.92
N LEU A 620 24.55 12.14 -6.53
CA LEU A 620 25.55 13.06 -7.06
C LEU A 620 25.79 14.21 -6.09
N THR A 621 27.03 14.40 -5.66
CA THR A 621 27.44 15.57 -4.87
C THR A 621 28.12 16.59 -5.79
N VAL A 622 27.61 17.82 -5.82
CA VAL A 622 28.19 18.95 -6.56
C VAL A 622 28.75 19.94 -5.55
N VAL A 623 30.02 20.29 -5.67
CA VAL A 623 30.70 21.21 -4.74
C VAL A 623 31.43 22.30 -5.53
N TYR A 624 31.23 23.55 -5.14
CA TYR A 624 31.96 24.70 -5.68
C TYR A 624 31.99 25.87 -4.72
N SER A 625 32.96 26.76 -4.94
CA SER A 625 33.04 28.07 -4.29
C SER A 625 32.58 29.13 -5.28
N TRP A 626 31.64 29.97 -4.86
CA TRP A 626 31.16 31.11 -5.61
C TRP A 626 31.61 32.41 -4.97
N GLN A 627 32.06 33.36 -5.78
CA GLN A 627 32.51 34.69 -5.36
C GLN A 627 31.78 35.72 -6.21
N ASP A 628 31.39 36.84 -5.60
CA ASP A 628 30.66 37.92 -6.24
C ASP A 628 31.28 39.24 -5.80
N ASP A 629 31.61 40.09 -6.77
CA ASP A 629 32.18 41.42 -6.54
C ASP A 629 31.26 42.26 -5.64
N ALA A 630 29.95 42.00 -5.67
CA ALA A 630 28.96 42.68 -4.83
C ALA A 630 29.12 42.31 -3.33
N LEU A 631 29.53 41.08 -3.02
CA LEU A 631 29.81 40.64 -1.65
C LEU A 631 31.10 41.29 -1.10
N ASP A 632 32.08 41.54 -1.97
CA ASP A 632 33.32 42.27 -1.63
C ASP A 632 33.04 43.78 -1.39
N GLU A 633 32.08 44.37 -2.10
CA GLU A 633 31.66 45.77 -1.91
C GLU A 633 30.92 46.00 -0.57
N LEU A 634 30.25 44.97 -0.03
CA LEU A 634 29.58 44.98 1.28
C LEU A 634 30.57 45.21 2.43
N LEU A 635 31.76 44.58 2.35
CA LEU A 635 32.86 44.78 3.30
C LEU A 635 33.41 46.21 3.29
N SER A 636 33.19 46.95 2.20
CA SER A 636 33.73 48.29 2.00
C SER A 636 32.73 49.42 2.33
N SER A 637 31.41 49.16 2.35
CA SER A 637 30.38 50.20 2.35
C SER A 637 29.33 50.12 3.46
N ALA A 638 29.26 49.02 4.23
CA ALA A 638 28.24 48.80 5.28
C ALA A 638 26.78 49.01 4.82
N THR A 639 26.49 48.70 3.54
CA THR A 639 25.14 48.76 2.96
C THR A 639 24.64 47.36 2.59
N THR A 640 23.33 47.17 2.51
CA THR A 640 22.73 45.90 2.05
C THR A 640 23.02 45.70 0.57
N VAL A 641 23.57 44.55 0.20
CA VAL A 641 23.87 44.17 -1.19
C VAL A 641 23.04 42.96 -1.61
N LYS A 642 22.65 42.93 -2.89
CA LYS A 642 21.93 41.80 -3.49
C LYS A 642 22.95 40.74 -3.95
N ALA A 643 22.88 39.54 -3.41
CA ALA A 643 23.69 38.39 -3.81
C ALA A 643 22.84 37.37 -4.56
N GLU A 644 23.33 36.85 -5.69
CA GLU A 644 22.63 35.86 -6.52
C GLU A 644 23.47 34.58 -6.63
N ILE A 645 23.25 33.65 -5.70
CA ILE A 645 24.04 32.43 -5.58
C ILE A 645 23.56 31.42 -6.63
N PRO A 646 24.36 31.04 -7.64
CA PRO A 646 23.96 30.08 -8.66
C PRO A 646 23.84 28.68 -8.07
N LEU A 647 22.95 27.85 -8.62
CA LEU A 647 22.67 26.47 -8.22
C LEU A 647 22.60 25.56 -9.45
N VAL A 648 23.22 24.38 -9.37
CA VAL A 648 23.13 23.34 -10.41
C VAL A 648 21.81 22.58 -10.25
N MET A 649 21.12 22.33 -11.37
CA MET A 649 19.82 21.66 -11.40
C MET A 649 19.85 20.45 -12.33
N PRO A 650 19.04 19.39 -12.09
CA PRO A 650 18.84 18.33 -13.06
C PRO A 650 18.15 18.89 -14.32
N ALA A 651 18.69 18.60 -15.50
CA ALA A 651 18.12 19.05 -16.79
C ALA A 651 17.24 17.97 -17.47
N GLU A 652 17.26 16.74 -16.95
CA GLU A 652 16.39 15.65 -17.39
C GLU A 652 15.73 14.99 -16.17
N GLY A 653 14.57 14.36 -16.40
CA GLY A 653 13.81 13.70 -15.35
C GLY A 653 12.87 14.63 -14.58
N GLU A 654 12.12 14.05 -13.64
CA GLU A 654 11.14 14.74 -12.81
C GLU A 654 11.75 15.17 -11.47
N LEU A 655 11.62 16.44 -11.11
CA LEU A 655 12.08 16.98 -9.83
C LEU A 655 11.04 16.72 -8.73
N LEU A 656 11.37 15.89 -7.75
CA LEU A 656 10.49 15.54 -6.63
C LEU A 656 10.55 16.53 -5.47
N GLY A 657 11.63 17.32 -5.37
CA GLY A 657 11.81 18.31 -4.33
C GLY A 657 13.12 19.06 -4.48
N ASN A 658 13.11 20.33 -4.06
CA ASN A 658 14.27 21.20 -4.05
C ASN A 658 14.31 21.94 -2.72
N GLU A 659 15.21 21.52 -1.83
CA GLU A 659 15.39 22.06 -0.49
C GLU A 659 16.78 22.70 -0.38
N LEU A 660 16.85 23.83 0.30
CA LEU A 660 18.10 24.57 0.46
C LEU A 660 18.24 25.04 1.91
N THR A 661 19.38 24.72 2.53
CA THR A 661 19.79 25.26 3.82
C THR A 661 20.91 26.27 3.61
N LEU A 662 20.64 27.53 3.92
CA LEU A 662 21.61 28.62 3.93
C LEU A 662 22.14 28.81 5.35
N VAL A 663 23.45 28.90 5.53
CA VAL A 663 24.12 29.23 6.78
C VAL A 663 24.96 30.47 6.54
N ALA A 664 24.53 31.62 7.05
CA ALA A 664 25.32 32.83 7.09
C ALA A 664 26.28 32.80 8.29
N GLU A 665 27.56 33.06 8.05
CA GLU A 665 28.59 33.14 9.09
C GLU A 665 28.47 34.42 9.94
N ALA A 666 29.27 34.46 11.02
CA ALA A 666 29.36 35.57 11.96
C ALA A 666 29.48 36.94 11.27
N GLY A 667 28.66 37.91 11.68
CA GLY A 667 28.70 39.28 11.16
C GLY A 667 27.87 39.54 9.90
N LEU A 668 27.13 38.56 9.37
CA LEU A 668 26.25 38.74 8.20
C LEU A 668 24.78 38.47 8.56
N HIS A 669 23.92 39.44 8.27
CA HIS A 669 22.48 39.29 8.24
C HIS A 669 22.02 39.03 6.80
N VAL A 670 21.12 38.07 6.62
CA VAL A 670 20.59 37.70 5.31
C VAL A 670 19.06 37.68 5.31
N GLU A 671 18.49 38.29 4.28
CA GLU A 671 17.05 38.30 4.02
C GLU A 671 16.75 37.78 2.61
N PRO A 672 15.72 36.92 2.44
CA PRO A 672 15.33 36.48 1.11
C PRO A 672 14.64 37.60 0.34
N VAL A 673 15.16 37.91 -0.85
CA VAL A 673 14.58 38.93 -1.74
C VAL A 673 13.62 38.32 -2.75
N ASP A 674 13.87 37.07 -3.15
CA ASP A 674 13.10 36.38 -4.17
C ASP A 674 11.90 35.60 -3.59
N LYS A 675 10.80 35.60 -4.36
CA LYS A 675 9.54 34.90 -4.06
C LYS A 675 9.47 33.48 -4.65
N GLN A 676 10.44 33.07 -5.46
CA GLN A 676 10.46 31.72 -6.06
C GLN A 676 10.78 30.63 -5.02
N TRP A 677 11.43 31.01 -3.91
CA TRP A 677 11.71 30.15 -2.77
C TRP A 677 10.72 30.39 -1.63
N THR A 678 10.21 29.31 -1.04
CA THR A 678 9.39 29.40 0.19
C THR A 678 10.27 29.20 1.41
N LEU A 679 10.44 30.24 2.23
CA LEU A 679 11.13 30.15 3.51
C LEU A 679 10.32 29.28 4.48
N ARG A 680 10.92 28.21 5.00
CA ARG A 680 10.32 27.24 5.94
C ARG A 680 10.64 27.56 7.39
N SER A 681 11.89 27.95 7.66
CA SER A 681 12.33 28.30 9.01
C SER A 681 13.56 29.19 8.96
N THR A 682 13.66 30.08 9.94
CA THR A 682 14.87 30.84 10.24
C THR A 682 15.29 30.52 11.66
N GLN A 683 16.57 30.20 11.85
CA GLN A 683 17.19 29.98 13.14
C GLN A 683 18.42 30.87 13.23
N SER A 684 18.32 31.94 14.02
CA SER A 684 19.50 32.69 14.46
C SER A 684 20.04 32.02 15.72
N GLY A 685 21.36 31.78 15.76
CA GLY A 685 22.05 31.15 16.89
C GLY A 685 23.41 31.80 17.08
N GLY A 686 23.53 32.69 18.07
CA GLY A 686 24.71 33.52 18.25
C GLY A 686 24.88 34.47 17.06
N ASP A 687 26.10 34.55 16.52
CA ASP A 687 26.44 35.43 15.39
C ASP A 687 26.06 34.82 14.01
N ARG A 688 25.48 33.61 13.97
CA ARG A 688 25.16 32.88 12.72
C ARG A 688 23.65 32.79 12.47
N GLN A 689 23.25 32.93 11.21
CA GLN A 689 21.86 32.80 10.76
C GLN A 689 21.69 31.59 9.84
N THR A 690 20.79 30.67 10.17
CA THR A 690 20.45 29.51 9.33
C THR A 690 19.03 29.66 8.78
N LEU A 691 18.86 29.56 7.46
CA LEU A 691 17.57 29.65 6.78
C LEU A 691 17.33 28.38 5.97
N VAL A 692 16.11 27.86 6.03
CA VAL A 692 15.70 26.67 5.25
C VAL A 692 14.65 27.09 4.25
N PHE A 693 14.90 26.81 2.98
CA PHE A 693 14.04 27.12 1.85
C PHE A 693 13.56 25.86 1.16
N ALA A 694 12.40 25.92 0.52
CA ALA A 694 11.87 24.87 -0.33
C ALA A 694 11.25 25.44 -1.61
N SER A 695 11.38 24.70 -2.71
CA SER A 695 10.73 24.97 -4.00
C SER A 695 10.21 23.65 -4.60
N ALA A 696 9.06 23.73 -5.28
CA ALA A 696 8.52 22.63 -6.08
C ALA A 696 8.99 22.66 -7.54
N GLN A 697 9.72 23.70 -7.94
CA GLN A 697 10.26 23.91 -9.28
C GLN A 697 11.80 23.98 -9.23
N PRO A 698 12.51 23.63 -10.32
CA PRO A 698 13.96 23.82 -10.40
C PRO A 698 14.28 25.31 -10.34
N GLN A 699 15.17 25.70 -9.42
CA GLN A 699 15.57 27.10 -9.23
C GLN A 699 17.08 27.24 -9.48
N PRO A 700 17.52 27.85 -10.59
CA PRO A 700 18.93 27.89 -10.96
C PRO A 700 19.76 28.88 -10.11
N ALA A 701 19.13 29.62 -9.20
CA ALA A 701 19.79 30.54 -8.29
C ALA A 701 18.99 30.77 -7.00
N LEU A 702 19.67 31.32 -5.99
CA LEU A 702 19.09 31.86 -4.77
C LEU A 702 19.47 33.34 -4.64
N VAL A 703 18.46 34.21 -4.58
CA VAL A 703 18.66 35.66 -4.49
C VAL A 703 18.39 36.18 -3.08
N LEU A 704 19.39 36.83 -2.49
CA LEU A 704 19.39 37.29 -1.09
C LEU A 704 19.77 38.77 -1.02
N GLY A 705 19.26 39.45 0.00
CA GLY A 705 19.82 40.70 0.53
C GLY A 705 20.76 40.33 1.66
N VAL A 706 22.00 40.81 1.59
CA VAL A 706 23.05 40.56 2.59
C VAL A 706 23.45 41.89 3.19
N SER A 707 23.53 42.01 4.51
CA SER A 707 23.98 43.22 5.22
C SER A 707 24.85 42.84 6.42
N PRO A 708 25.77 43.69 6.89
CA PRO A 708 26.52 43.40 8.11
C PRO A 708 25.59 43.46 9.34
N THR A 709 25.79 42.53 10.28
CA THR A 709 25.10 42.55 11.58
C THR A 709 25.60 43.76 12.38
N GLU A 710 24.71 44.68 12.78
CA GLU A 710 25.07 45.81 13.63
C GLU A 710 25.78 45.29 14.90
N ARG A 711 26.99 45.82 15.18
CA ARG A 711 27.68 45.57 16.45
C ARG A 711 26.91 46.31 17.54
N ASP A 712 25.90 45.68 18.10
CA ASP A 712 25.22 46.16 19.29
C ASP A 712 25.43 45.24 20.49
N ALA A 713 25.79 45.91 21.58
CA ALA A 713 25.85 45.37 22.92
C ALA A 713 24.43 45.03 23.43
N ALA A 714 24.37 44.02 24.30
CA ALA A 714 23.29 43.68 25.24
C ALA A 714 22.14 42.76 24.77
N GLY A 715 22.14 41.54 25.32
CA GLY A 715 20.97 40.85 25.89
C GLY A 715 19.88 40.33 24.95
N SER A 716 19.88 39.02 24.67
CA SER A 716 18.69 38.28 24.22
C SER A 716 17.61 38.33 25.31
N LEU A 717 16.51 39.03 25.06
CA LEU A 717 15.36 39.12 25.97
C LEU A 717 14.30 38.09 25.57
N SER A 718 14.02 37.09 26.40
CA SER A 718 12.97 36.08 26.14
C SER A 718 11.71 36.36 26.95
N VAL A 719 10.56 36.52 26.28
CA VAL A 719 9.25 36.74 26.93
C VAL A 719 8.47 35.44 26.89
N GLU A 720 8.35 34.75 28.03
CA GLU A 720 7.71 33.43 28.08
C GLU A 720 6.20 33.55 27.82
N ARG A 721 5.55 34.59 28.36
CA ARG A 721 4.11 34.80 28.31
C ARG A 721 3.79 36.29 28.17
N ALA A 722 2.83 36.64 27.32
CA ALA A 722 2.32 38.00 27.23
C ALA A 722 0.79 38.02 27.19
N TRP A 723 0.19 38.96 27.93
CA TRP A 723 -1.25 39.21 27.88
C TRP A 723 -1.49 40.67 27.53
N VAL A 724 -2.14 40.91 26.40
CA VAL A 724 -2.49 42.24 25.93
C VAL A 724 -3.99 42.42 26.07
N GLN A 725 -4.43 43.43 26.81
CA GLN A 725 -5.83 43.78 26.98
C GLN A 725 -6.09 45.16 26.40
N THR A 726 -7.12 45.30 25.57
CA THR A 726 -7.53 46.63 25.09
C THR A 726 -8.66 47.13 25.99
N TRP A 727 -8.40 48.15 26.83
CA TRP A 727 -9.34 48.69 27.83
C TRP A 727 -9.09 50.18 28.12
N LEU A 728 -10.05 50.85 28.77
CA LEU A 728 -10.21 52.31 28.91
C LEU A 728 -9.10 53.09 29.69
N ARG A 729 -7.90 52.52 29.91
CA ARG A 729 -6.73 53.21 30.50
C ARG A 729 -5.42 52.62 30.00
N GLU A 730 -4.42 53.47 29.78
CA GLU A 730 -3.02 53.07 29.53
C GLU A 730 -2.36 52.61 30.84
N SER A 731 -1.92 51.35 30.91
CA SER A 731 -1.07 50.83 31.99
C SER A 731 -0.22 49.67 31.49
N PHE A 732 1.06 49.65 31.86
CA PHE A 732 1.99 48.58 31.50
C PHE A 732 2.54 47.94 32.78
N HIS A 733 2.55 46.61 32.83
CA HIS A 733 3.15 45.86 33.92
C HIS A 733 4.12 44.82 33.37
N LEU A 734 5.26 44.68 34.03
CA LEU A 734 6.28 43.67 33.74
C LEU A 734 6.53 42.85 35.00
N ASP A 735 6.39 41.53 34.91
CA ASP A 735 6.55 40.60 36.05
C ASP A 735 5.69 40.95 37.27
N GLY A 736 4.56 41.60 37.04
CA GLY A 736 3.64 42.06 38.08
C GLY A 736 3.91 43.47 38.61
N GLU A 737 5.05 44.09 38.29
CA GLU A 737 5.36 45.47 38.68
C GLU A 737 4.88 46.48 37.62
N ALA A 738 4.31 47.61 38.05
CA ALA A 738 3.90 48.68 37.15
C ALA A 738 5.13 49.40 36.58
N VAL A 739 5.19 49.56 35.25
CA VAL A 739 6.31 50.18 34.54
C VAL A 739 5.81 51.37 33.71
N ASP A 740 6.53 52.50 33.81
CA ASP A 740 6.26 53.68 32.99
C ASP A 740 6.86 53.51 31.59
N ALA A 741 6.01 53.63 30.55
CA ALA A 741 6.47 53.63 29.17
C ALA A 741 6.91 55.03 28.72
N VAL A 742 8.02 55.10 28.00
CA VAL A 742 8.54 56.35 27.42
C VAL A 742 7.83 56.62 26.08
N PRO A 743 7.49 57.86 25.73
CA PRO A 743 6.97 58.17 24.40
C PRO A 743 7.99 57.83 23.32
N GLY A 744 7.58 57.07 22.30
CA GLY A 744 8.44 56.70 21.17
C GLY A 744 8.51 57.77 20.07
N THR A 745 8.98 57.37 18.89
CA THR A 745 9.17 58.28 17.74
C THR A 745 7.87 58.86 17.18
N THR A 746 6.75 58.15 17.30
CA THR A 746 5.43 58.67 16.93
C THR A 746 4.60 59.06 18.17
N PRO A 747 3.64 60.00 18.06
CA PRO A 747 2.85 60.49 19.22
C PRO A 747 2.09 59.39 19.99
N ASN A 748 1.78 58.28 19.32
CA ASN A 748 1.03 57.15 19.86
C ASN A 748 1.91 55.96 20.21
N GLU A 749 3.23 56.05 19.98
CA GLU A 749 4.18 55.01 20.31
C GLU A 749 4.57 55.12 21.78
N ARG A 750 4.70 53.96 22.42
CA ARG A 750 5.12 53.80 23.80
C ARG A 750 6.22 52.76 23.81
N GLU A 751 7.41 53.16 24.22
CA GLU A 751 8.59 52.30 24.32
C GLU A 751 8.83 51.94 25.78
N LEU A 752 8.98 50.64 26.04
CA LEU A 752 9.26 50.13 27.38
C LEU A 752 10.69 49.57 27.39
N LEU A 753 11.58 50.26 28.10
CA LEU A 753 13.00 49.89 28.17
C LEU A 753 13.20 48.82 29.25
N LEU A 754 13.44 47.58 28.81
CA LEU A 754 13.72 46.45 29.67
C LEU A 754 15.22 46.42 29.98
N SER A 755 15.62 46.90 31.17
CA SER A 755 17.02 46.92 31.59
C SER A 755 17.36 45.66 32.38
N ASP A 756 17.81 44.61 31.70
CA ASP A 756 18.34 43.42 32.37
C ASP A 756 19.83 43.62 32.70
N GLY A 757 20.11 44.02 33.95
CA GLY A 757 21.46 44.40 34.40
C GLY A 757 22.48 43.26 34.55
N ASP A 758 22.07 41.99 34.38
CA ASP A 758 22.90 40.83 34.78
C ASP A 758 23.16 39.81 33.65
N GLY A 759 22.67 40.00 32.43
CA GLY A 759 22.94 39.10 31.30
C GLY A 759 22.44 37.66 31.47
N VAL A 760 21.50 37.42 32.40
CA VAL A 760 20.84 36.13 32.62
C VAL A 760 19.48 36.17 31.94
N GLU A 761 19.23 35.27 30.98
CA GLU A 761 17.92 35.11 30.36
C GLU A 761 16.87 34.80 31.45
N ARG A 762 16.00 35.76 31.76
CA ARG A 762 14.86 35.55 32.64
C ARG A 762 13.57 35.57 31.83
N PRO A 763 12.62 34.64 32.11
CA PRO A 763 11.31 34.68 31.48
C PRO A 763 10.53 35.85 32.06
N HIS A 764 10.21 36.83 31.22
CA HIS A 764 9.37 37.97 31.61
C HIS A 764 7.89 37.75 31.24
N VAL A 765 6.99 38.31 32.04
CA VAL A 765 5.56 38.42 31.74
C VAL A 765 5.15 39.88 31.53
N LEU A 766 4.71 40.20 30.32
CA LEU A 766 4.23 41.54 29.97
C LEU A 766 2.70 41.58 29.98
N VAL A 767 2.13 42.54 30.72
CA VAL A 767 0.73 42.92 30.66
C VAL A 767 0.61 44.36 30.17
N ALA A 768 0.00 44.52 28.99
CA ALA A 768 -0.20 45.83 28.37
C ALA A 768 -1.70 46.11 28.24
N THR A 769 -2.13 47.22 28.86
CA THR A 769 -3.48 47.75 28.75
C THR A 769 -3.42 49.11 28.08
N TYR A 770 -4.16 49.31 26.99
CA TYR A 770 -4.19 50.60 26.29
C TYR A 770 -5.57 50.94 25.74
N ASP A 771 -5.81 52.25 25.63
CA ASP A 771 -7.09 52.83 25.22
C ASP A 771 -7.27 52.81 23.69
N MET A 772 -8.54 52.74 23.26
CA MET A 772 -8.91 52.91 21.86
C MET A 772 -9.14 54.39 21.57
N ALA A 773 -8.38 54.96 20.64
CA ALA A 773 -8.69 56.28 20.12
C ALA A 773 -10.11 56.31 19.50
N ASP A 774 -10.87 57.35 19.86
CA ASP A 774 -12.30 57.59 19.64
C ASP A 774 -12.92 56.98 18.35
N ARG A 775 -13.93 56.12 18.52
CA ARG A 775 -14.71 55.54 17.40
C ARG A 775 -15.67 56.58 16.84
N SER A 776 -15.35 57.12 15.67
CA SER A 776 -16.22 58.07 14.96
C SER A 776 -17.39 57.42 14.17
N GLY A 777 -17.56 56.08 14.17
CA GLY A 777 -18.51 55.39 13.28
C GLY A 777 -19.30 54.21 13.88
N ARG A 778 -20.55 54.01 13.40
CA ARG A 778 -21.50 52.94 13.81
C ARG A 778 -21.20 51.55 13.22
N ALA A 779 -20.24 51.46 12.30
CA ALA A 779 -19.68 50.25 11.69
C ALA A 779 -18.33 50.60 11.05
N GLY A 780 -17.36 49.70 11.06
CA GLY A 780 -16.06 49.98 10.43
C GLY A 780 -14.97 48.94 10.69
N ARG A 781 -13.88 49.07 9.93
CA ARG A 781 -12.62 48.37 10.18
C ARG A 781 -11.80 49.16 11.20
N LEU A 782 -11.22 48.46 12.16
CA LEU A 782 -10.32 48.99 13.16
C LEU A 782 -8.96 48.31 12.96
N ARG A 783 -7.89 49.09 12.95
CA ARG A 783 -6.51 48.60 12.85
C ARG A 783 -5.83 48.85 14.19
N PHE A 784 -5.21 47.81 14.73
CA PHE A 784 -4.50 47.78 16.00
C PHE A 784 -3.04 47.47 15.74
N GLU A 785 -2.13 48.23 16.34
CA GLU A 785 -0.72 47.85 16.39
C GLU A 785 -0.49 47.17 17.74
N LEU A 786 -0.30 45.85 17.69
CA LEU A 786 0.06 45.09 18.88
C LEU A 786 1.52 45.39 19.25
N PRO A 787 1.93 45.19 20.51
CA PRO A 787 3.30 45.45 20.93
C PRO A 787 4.33 44.73 20.07
N SER A 788 5.31 45.47 19.56
CA SER A 788 6.48 44.92 18.89
C SER A 788 7.66 44.92 19.85
N PHE A 789 8.42 43.83 19.89
CA PHE A 789 9.66 43.74 20.65
C PHE A 789 10.82 44.14 19.73
N GLY A 790 11.66 45.09 20.16
CA GLY A 790 12.93 45.38 19.49
C GLY A 790 13.97 44.30 19.81
N GLY A 791 14.76 43.88 18.81
CA GLY A 791 15.78 42.82 18.94
C GLY A 791 15.29 41.38 18.70
N GLU A 792 16.10 40.38 19.01
CA GLU A 792 15.77 38.93 18.84
C GLU A 792 14.75 38.39 19.87
N GLY A 793 13.89 39.24 20.43
CA GLY A 793 12.96 38.87 21.47
C GLY A 793 11.88 37.91 20.99
N ARG A 794 11.86 36.67 21.51
CA ARG A 794 10.84 35.66 21.18
C ARG A 794 9.75 35.60 22.24
N VAL A 795 8.50 35.77 21.80
CA VAL A 795 7.31 35.48 22.61
C VAL A 795 6.92 34.02 22.39
N ARG A 796 6.83 33.19 23.44
CA ARG A 796 6.44 31.77 23.25
C ARG A 796 4.94 31.58 23.09
N ARG A 797 4.13 32.40 23.78
CA ARG A 797 2.66 32.37 23.70
C ARG A 797 2.09 33.71 24.17
N PHE A 798 1.14 34.25 23.42
CA PHE A 798 0.42 35.45 23.84
C PHE A 798 -1.11 35.30 23.71
N TYR A 799 -1.82 36.02 24.57
CA TYR A 799 -3.25 36.22 24.49
C TYR A 799 -3.57 37.70 24.25
N TRP A 800 -4.49 37.96 23.32
CA TRP A 800 -5.05 39.28 23.10
C TRP A 800 -6.54 39.28 23.47
N GLN A 801 -6.89 40.07 24.49
CA GLN A 801 -8.27 40.25 24.92
C GLN A 801 -8.81 41.59 24.39
N LEU A 802 -9.68 41.50 23.40
CA LEU A 802 -10.40 42.63 22.82
C LEU A 802 -11.70 42.86 23.59
N VAL A 803 -11.87 44.07 24.14
CA VAL A 803 -13.09 44.46 24.83
C VAL A 803 -13.83 45.53 24.05
N LEU A 804 -15.09 45.24 23.66
CA LEU A 804 -15.97 46.14 22.94
C LEU A 804 -17.16 46.56 23.82
N PRO A 805 -17.79 47.72 23.57
CA PRO A 805 -19.07 48.08 24.20
C PRO A 805 -20.13 46.99 23.96
N ALA A 806 -21.09 46.81 24.88
CA ALA A 806 -22.18 45.81 24.74
C ALA A 806 -22.95 45.92 23.42
N GLU A 807 -23.06 47.13 22.87
CA GLU A 807 -23.78 47.39 21.62
C GLU A 807 -22.95 47.12 20.37
N ASP A 808 -21.68 46.71 20.48
CA ASP A 808 -20.82 46.42 19.33
C ASP A 808 -20.45 44.95 19.23
N TYR A 809 -20.68 44.39 18.04
CA TYR A 809 -20.36 43.03 17.70
C TYR A 809 -19.14 42.97 16.78
N LEU A 810 -18.28 42.00 17.05
CA LEU A 810 -17.21 41.62 16.14
C LEU A 810 -17.78 40.83 14.96
N ILE A 811 -17.63 41.33 13.74
CA ILE A 811 -17.99 40.61 12.51
C ILE A 811 -16.84 39.72 12.07
N GLN A 812 -15.64 40.31 11.97
CA GLN A 812 -14.46 39.65 11.45
C GLN A 812 -13.33 39.85 12.43
N GLY A 813 -12.79 38.73 12.91
CA GLY A 813 -11.61 38.70 13.75
C GLY A 813 -10.31 38.99 12.98
N PRO A 814 -9.22 39.19 13.73
CA PRO A 814 -7.89 39.42 13.18
C PRO A 814 -7.39 38.27 12.31
N ALA A 815 -6.83 38.57 11.14
CA ALA A 815 -6.13 37.58 10.33
C ALA A 815 -4.84 37.13 11.04
N GLY A 816 -4.59 35.82 11.10
CA GLY A 816 -3.38 35.26 11.70
C GLY A 816 -3.45 34.94 13.19
N LEU A 817 -4.58 35.23 13.88
CA LEU A 817 -4.81 34.84 15.27
C LEU A 817 -5.98 33.87 15.41
N SER A 818 -5.88 32.98 16.39
CA SER A 818 -6.93 32.00 16.68
C SER A 818 -7.92 32.58 17.70
N GLY A 819 -9.22 32.49 17.41
CA GLY A 819 -10.26 32.91 18.36
C GLY A 819 -10.46 31.88 19.46
N GLU A 820 -10.37 32.31 20.72
CA GLU A 820 -10.47 31.47 21.93
C GLU A 820 -11.81 31.75 22.64
N PHE A 821 -12.93 31.46 21.96
CA PHE A 821 -14.27 31.71 22.46
C PHE A 821 -15.28 30.68 21.95
N VAL A 822 -16.38 30.52 22.69
CA VAL A 822 -17.50 29.64 22.34
C VAL A 822 -18.81 30.41 22.29
N TRP A 823 -19.72 29.97 21.42
CA TRP A 823 -21.08 30.49 21.38
C TRP A 823 -21.92 29.85 22.48
N LEU A 824 -22.43 30.67 23.40
CA LEU A 824 -23.31 30.25 24.46
C LEU A 824 -24.59 31.08 24.43
N TRP A 825 -25.72 30.43 24.72
CA TRP A 825 -26.99 31.13 24.89
C TRP A 825 -26.96 31.90 26.22
N LYS A 826 -27.07 33.24 26.17
CA LYS A 826 -27.05 34.11 27.35
C LYS A 826 -28.14 35.17 27.23
N GLY A 827 -29.06 35.20 28.20
CA GLY A 827 -30.24 36.07 28.14
C GLY A 827 -31.23 35.63 27.06
N LEU A 828 -31.45 36.48 26.05
CA LEU A 828 -32.42 36.27 24.96
C LEU A 828 -31.77 35.89 23.62
N GLY A 829 -30.46 35.62 23.58
CA GLY A 829 -29.75 35.32 22.34
C GLY A 829 -28.40 34.65 22.52
N TRP A 830 -27.70 34.50 21.40
CA TRP A 830 -26.37 33.92 21.34
C TRP A 830 -25.31 34.99 21.62
N SER A 831 -24.38 34.68 22.50
CA SER A 831 -23.22 35.52 22.82
C SER A 831 -21.95 34.70 22.71
N ARG A 832 -20.88 35.31 22.21
CA ARG A 832 -19.54 34.74 22.33
C ARG A 832 -19.08 34.91 23.78
N GLN A 833 -18.59 33.83 24.39
CA GLN A 833 -17.94 33.85 25.69
C GLN A 833 -16.49 33.37 25.52
N PRO A 834 -15.51 34.09 26.06
CA PRO A 834 -14.12 33.66 25.97
C PRO A 834 -13.90 32.36 26.75
N LEU A 835 -13.02 31.49 26.24
CA LEU A 835 -12.66 30.22 26.88
C LEU A 835 -11.91 30.42 28.19
N ARG A 836 -11.26 31.57 28.37
CA ARG A 836 -10.68 32.04 29.62
C ARG A 836 -11.19 33.43 29.95
N ASP A 837 -11.63 33.63 31.17
CA ASP A 837 -12.08 34.94 31.63
C ASP A 837 -10.89 35.83 32.05
N SER A 838 -11.17 37.11 32.35
CA SER A 838 -10.11 38.05 32.73
C SER A 838 -9.38 37.63 34.01
N SER A 839 -10.09 37.07 35.00
CA SER A 839 -9.48 36.58 36.23
C SER A 839 -8.55 35.39 36.00
N GLU A 840 -8.90 34.47 35.10
CA GLU A 840 -8.03 33.36 34.72
C GLU A 840 -6.80 33.82 33.94
N LEU A 841 -6.90 34.88 33.14
CA LEU A 841 -5.78 35.49 32.43
C LEU A 841 -4.84 36.27 33.36
N GLU A 842 -5.38 36.93 34.38
CA GLU A 842 -4.62 37.56 35.47
C GLU A 842 -3.81 36.50 36.24
N ILE A 843 -4.44 35.40 36.65
CA ILE A 843 -3.77 34.27 37.32
C ILE A 843 -2.70 33.65 36.41
N TRP A 844 -2.99 33.51 35.11
CA TRP A 844 -2.06 32.89 34.15
C TRP A 844 -0.84 33.79 33.84
N SER A 845 -1.02 35.10 33.82
CA SER A 845 0.05 36.09 33.61
C SER A 845 0.81 36.42 34.90
N GLY A 846 0.25 36.15 36.07
CA GLY A 846 0.87 36.51 37.34
C GLY A 846 0.81 38.01 37.65
N ALA A 847 -0.03 38.77 36.94
CA ALA A 847 -0.29 40.17 37.25
C ALA A 847 -1.04 40.32 38.58
N GLU A 848 -0.74 41.37 39.35
CA GLU A 848 -1.50 41.69 40.56
C GLU A 848 -2.99 41.92 40.22
N GLN A 849 -3.87 41.39 41.06
CA GLN A 849 -5.33 41.42 40.88
C GLN A 849 -5.81 42.85 40.63
N HIS A 850 -6.36 43.13 39.44
CA HIS A 850 -6.99 44.41 39.18
C HIS A 850 -8.27 44.54 40.02
N GLU A 851 -8.35 45.58 40.85
CA GLU A 851 -9.39 45.81 41.87
C GLU A 851 -10.83 46.04 41.34
N LEU A 852 -11.11 45.95 40.04
CA LEU A 852 -12.47 46.16 39.50
C LEU A 852 -12.79 45.21 38.33
N PRO A 853 -13.76 44.28 38.48
CA PRO A 853 -14.20 43.42 37.37
C PRO A 853 -14.75 44.27 36.21
N LEU A 854 -14.50 43.84 34.97
CA LEU A 854 -15.06 44.46 33.78
C LEU A 854 -16.59 44.66 33.97
N PRO A 855 -17.15 45.86 33.66
CA PRO A 855 -18.59 46.11 33.74
C PRO A 855 -19.38 45.01 33.00
N PRO A 856 -20.52 44.55 33.51
CA PRO A 856 -21.31 43.51 32.85
C PRO A 856 -21.91 43.93 31.47
N SER A 857 -21.63 45.15 31.02
CA SER A 857 -22.12 45.77 29.78
C SER A 857 -21.05 45.88 28.69
N VAL A 858 -20.09 44.95 28.67
CA VAL A 858 -19.09 44.85 27.59
C VAL A 858 -19.09 43.47 26.94
N ASN A 859 -18.72 43.44 25.66
CA ASN A 859 -18.50 42.22 24.90
C ASN A 859 -16.99 41.93 24.87
N THR A 860 -16.60 40.75 25.33
CA THR A 860 -15.19 40.36 25.42
C THR A 860 -14.88 39.25 24.42
N TYR A 861 -13.80 39.41 23.66
CA TYR A 861 -13.31 38.46 22.68
C TYR A 861 -11.84 38.14 22.97
N LEU A 862 -11.50 36.85 23.05
CA LEU A 862 -10.14 36.39 23.32
C LEU A 862 -9.52 35.80 22.07
N PHE A 863 -8.27 36.14 21.80
CA PHE A 863 -7.45 35.61 20.71
C PHE A 863 -6.13 35.09 21.25
N SER A 864 -5.56 34.08 20.58
CA SER A 864 -4.24 33.52 20.90
C SER A 864 -3.34 33.43 19.68
N GLY A 865 -2.02 33.49 19.94
CA GLY A 865 -1.00 33.28 18.93
C GLY A 865 0.36 32.93 19.54
N ILE A 866 1.29 32.49 18.67
CA ILE A 866 2.63 32.01 19.05
C ILE A 866 3.70 33.09 18.80
N ALA A 867 3.35 34.16 18.08
CA ALA A 867 4.17 35.37 17.93
C ALA A 867 3.24 36.57 17.84
N MET A 868 3.58 37.71 18.45
CA MET A 868 2.76 38.92 18.30
C MET A 868 2.85 39.39 16.84
N PRO A 869 1.75 39.34 16.07
CA PRO A 869 1.75 39.90 14.73
C PRO A 869 1.86 41.43 14.86
N GLY A 870 2.36 42.09 13.81
CA GLY A 870 2.37 43.55 13.73
C GLY A 870 0.96 44.13 13.62
N PRO A 871 0.67 45.02 12.65
CA PRO A 871 -0.66 45.62 12.56
C PRO A 871 -1.75 44.57 12.27
N VAL A 872 -2.79 44.58 13.11
CA VAL A 872 -3.93 43.67 13.08
C VAL A 872 -5.21 44.43 12.70
N GLU A 873 -6.00 43.91 11.77
CA GLU A 873 -7.28 44.50 11.38
C GLU A 873 -8.48 43.67 11.87
N ILE A 874 -9.48 44.33 12.45
CA ILE A 874 -10.78 43.73 12.81
C ILE A 874 -11.93 44.52 12.20
N SER A 875 -13.10 43.89 12.05
CA SER A 875 -14.33 44.58 11.61
C SER A 875 -15.41 44.48 12.68
N THR A 876 -16.02 45.62 13.01
CA THR A 876 -17.07 45.73 14.03
C THR A 876 -18.34 46.37 13.49
N VAL A 877 -19.49 46.02 14.08
CA VAL A 877 -20.79 46.61 13.75
C VAL A 877 -21.59 46.86 15.02
N SER A 878 -22.27 47.99 15.08
CA SER A 878 -23.21 48.27 16.17
C SER A 878 -24.51 47.47 15.99
N ARG A 879 -25.09 47.03 17.10
CA ARG A 879 -26.35 46.29 17.18
C ARG A 879 -27.51 46.98 16.45
N PRO A 880 -27.72 48.30 16.53
CA PRO A 880 -28.81 48.96 15.79
C PRO A 880 -28.65 48.85 14.28
N VAL A 881 -27.41 48.96 13.77
CA VAL A 881 -27.12 48.82 12.33
C VAL A 881 -27.34 47.38 11.88
N LEU A 882 -26.87 46.41 12.66
CA LEU A 882 -27.07 44.99 12.38
C LEU A 882 -28.56 44.63 12.33
N VAL A 883 -29.35 45.05 13.32
CA VAL A 883 -30.81 44.82 13.38
C VAL A 883 -31.52 45.50 12.23
N LEU A 884 -31.17 46.75 11.90
CA LEU A 884 -31.75 47.48 10.77
C LEU A 884 -31.47 46.78 9.44
N ALA A 885 -30.23 46.34 9.21
CA ALA A 885 -29.84 45.66 7.99
C ALA A 885 -30.53 44.29 7.85
N SER A 886 -30.46 43.44 8.88
CA SER A 886 -31.05 42.09 8.83
C SER A 886 -32.58 42.14 8.76
N SER A 887 -33.22 42.97 9.58
CA SER A 887 -34.67 43.14 9.56
C SER A 887 -35.16 43.82 8.30
N GLY A 888 -34.40 44.78 7.75
CA GLY A 888 -34.72 45.47 6.51
C GLY A 888 -34.71 44.53 5.30
N VAL A 889 -33.66 43.70 5.17
CA VAL A 889 -33.56 42.69 4.11
C VAL A 889 -34.69 41.67 4.23
N LEU A 890 -34.95 41.17 5.44
CA LEU A 890 -36.02 40.20 5.67
C LEU A 890 -37.41 40.79 5.40
N LEU A 891 -37.65 42.04 5.81
CA LEU A 891 -38.90 42.75 5.56
C LEU A 891 -39.12 42.98 4.06
N ALA A 892 -38.09 43.41 3.33
CA ALA A 892 -38.16 43.59 1.88
C ALA A 892 -38.45 42.26 1.17
N ALA A 893 -37.75 41.19 1.54
CA ALA A 893 -38.00 39.85 1.00
C ALA A 893 -39.43 39.34 1.31
N GLY A 894 -39.90 39.56 2.55
CA GLY A 894 -41.26 39.20 2.96
C GLY A 894 -42.34 40.00 2.23
N LEU A 895 -42.15 41.31 2.05
CA LEU A 895 -43.04 42.16 1.25
C LEU A 895 -43.06 41.74 -0.22
N LEU A 896 -41.89 41.45 -0.81
CA LEU A 896 -41.82 40.93 -2.18
C LEU A 896 -42.58 39.60 -2.30
N TRP A 897 -42.43 38.71 -1.33
CA TRP A 897 -43.17 37.44 -1.29
C TRP A 897 -44.68 37.61 -1.12
N ILE A 898 -45.11 38.63 -0.35
CA ILE A 898 -46.52 39.00 -0.18
C ILE A 898 -47.09 39.56 -1.49
N TYR A 899 -46.46 40.57 -2.10
CA TYR A 899 -47.06 41.29 -3.23
C TYR A 899 -46.86 40.64 -4.60
N PHE A 900 -45.83 39.81 -4.79
CA PHE A 900 -45.48 39.24 -6.10
C PHE A 900 -45.76 37.72 -6.16
N PRO A 901 -46.81 37.28 -6.87
CA PRO A 901 -47.24 35.88 -6.90
C PRO A 901 -46.20 34.90 -7.49
N TRP A 902 -45.30 35.37 -8.36
CA TRP A 902 -44.29 34.51 -9.00
C TRP A 902 -43.19 34.03 -8.03
N LEU A 903 -42.92 34.76 -6.95
CA LEU A 903 -41.99 34.35 -5.88
C LEU A 903 -42.55 33.22 -5.00
N ARG A 904 -43.84 32.91 -5.09
CA ARG A 904 -44.47 31.83 -4.33
C ARG A 904 -44.34 30.45 -4.97
N ARG A 905 -43.64 30.34 -6.12
CA ARG A 905 -43.34 29.05 -6.76
C ARG A 905 -42.32 28.27 -5.92
N PRO A 906 -42.48 26.94 -5.75
CA PRO A 906 -41.61 26.14 -4.88
C PRO A 906 -40.13 26.18 -5.31
N ALA A 907 -39.85 26.32 -6.60
CA ALA A 907 -38.49 26.41 -7.12
C ALA A 907 -37.72 27.64 -6.61
N TRP A 908 -38.35 28.83 -6.53
CA TRP A 908 -37.69 30.05 -6.05
C TRP A 908 -37.44 30.01 -4.54
N LEU A 909 -38.34 29.38 -3.77
CA LEU A 909 -38.14 29.15 -2.34
C LEU A 909 -36.97 28.19 -2.08
N PHE A 910 -36.84 27.14 -2.89
CA PHE A 910 -35.72 26.20 -2.80
C PHE A 910 -34.38 26.90 -3.10
N VAL A 911 -34.29 27.65 -4.19
CA VAL A 911 -33.07 28.38 -4.57
C VAL A 911 -32.67 29.39 -3.51
N ALA A 912 -33.63 30.17 -2.98
CA ALA A 912 -33.35 31.12 -1.90
C ALA A 912 -32.90 30.41 -0.62
N GLY A 913 -33.52 29.28 -0.25
CA GLY A 913 -33.12 28.48 0.90
C GLY A 913 -31.69 27.94 0.78
N VAL A 914 -31.34 27.39 -0.39
CA VAL A 914 -29.98 26.90 -0.67
C VAL A 914 -28.95 28.03 -0.61
N ALA A 915 -29.25 29.20 -1.17
CA ALA A 915 -28.36 30.35 -1.12
C ALA A 915 -28.08 30.83 0.31
N VAL A 916 -29.11 30.85 1.17
CA VAL A 916 -28.97 31.20 2.60
C VAL A 916 -28.13 30.15 3.33
N LEU A 917 -28.36 28.86 3.09
CA LEU A 917 -27.57 27.78 3.69
C LEU A 917 -26.10 27.82 3.25
N ALA A 918 -25.84 28.07 1.97
CA ALA A 918 -24.48 28.22 1.45
C ALA A 918 -23.76 29.42 2.10
N ALA A 919 -24.42 30.57 2.21
CA ALA A 919 -23.86 31.74 2.89
C ALA A 919 -23.61 31.49 4.38
N ALA A 920 -24.50 30.74 5.06
CA ALA A 920 -24.33 30.36 6.46
C ALA A 920 -23.15 29.40 6.69
N ALA A 921 -22.85 28.53 5.71
CA ALA A 921 -21.68 27.65 5.76
C ALA A 921 -20.35 28.41 5.60
N VAL A 922 -20.34 29.47 4.79
CA VAL A 922 -19.13 30.31 4.57
C VAL A 922 -18.87 31.25 5.75
N TRP A 923 -19.91 31.81 6.36
CA TRP A 923 -19.79 32.75 7.50
C TRP A 923 -20.69 32.33 8.67
N PRO A 924 -20.35 31.24 9.39
CA PRO A 924 -21.21 30.69 10.45
C PRO A 924 -21.43 31.68 11.60
N ASP A 925 -20.39 32.42 11.95
CA ASP A 925 -20.40 33.43 13.01
C ASP A 925 -21.30 34.63 12.70
N LEU A 926 -21.26 35.13 11.46
CA LEU A 926 -22.14 36.19 11.00
C LEU A 926 -23.60 35.68 10.91
N ALA A 927 -23.80 34.44 10.44
CA ALA A 927 -25.12 33.86 10.26
C ALA A 927 -25.92 33.79 11.57
N LEU A 928 -25.28 33.43 12.69
CA LEU A 928 -25.91 33.43 14.02
C LEU A 928 -26.32 34.84 14.46
N LEU A 929 -25.47 35.85 14.24
CA LEU A 929 -25.77 37.25 14.55
C LEU A 929 -26.93 37.80 13.69
N VAL A 930 -26.95 37.45 12.40
CA VAL A 930 -28.04 37.83 11.48
C VAL A 930 -29.34 37.14 11.87
N LEU A 931 -29.30 35.86 12.23
CA LEU A 931 -30.48 35.09 12.61
C LEU A 931 -31.20 35.69 13.83
N GLN A 932 -30.47 36.01 14.90
CA GLN A 932 -31.07 36.60 16.10
C GLN A 932 -31.56 38.04 15.89
N SER A 933 -30.89 38.81 15.02
CA SER A 933 -31.29 40.18 14.71
C SER A 933 -32.47 40.26 13.72
N ALA A 934 -32.70 39.20 12.94
CA ALA A 934 -33.80 39.10 11.99
C ALA A 934 -35.18 38.84 12.63
N VAL A 935 -35.25 38.50 13.92
CA VAL A 935 -36.51 38.22 14.65
C VAL A 935 -37.49 39.39 14.57
N VAL A 936 -36.98 40.62 14.64
CA VAL A 936 -37.81 41.84 14.49
C VAL A 936 -38.38 41.94 13.07
N GLY A 937 -37.57 41.64 12.05
CA GLY A 937 -38.01 41.54 10.67
C GLY A 937 -39.12 40.51 10.47
N VAL A 938 -38.99 39.31 11.08
CA VAL A 938 -40.04 38.26 11.00
C VAL A 938 -41.35 38.79 11.58
N ALA A 939 -41.31 39.44 12.74
CA ALA A 939 -42.50 40.01 13.37
C ALA A 939 -43.15 41.09 12.48
N LEU A 940 -42.36 41.94 11.83
CA LEU A 940 -42.85 42.95 10.89
C LEU A 940 -43.50 42.32 9.64
N VAL A 941 -42.89 41.27 9.08
CA VAL A 941 -43.46 40.54 7.94
C VAL A 941 -44.79 39.86 8.33
N MET A 942 -44.85 39.24 9.51
CA MET A 942 -46.08 38.63 10.02
C MET A 942 -47.19 39.66 10.24
N MET A 943 -46.85 40.85 10.76
CA MET A 943 -47.79 41.95 10.92
C MET A 943 -48.27 42.49 9.56
N ALA A 944 -47.37 42.63 8.59
CA ALA A 944 -47.73 43.02 7.22
C ALA A 944 -48.68 42.01 6.56
N ALA A 945 -48.41 40.71 6.69
CA ALA A 945 -49.27 39.64 6.19
C ALA A 945 -50.64 39.62 6.91
N ALA A 946 -50.67 39.87 8.21
CA ALA A 946 -51.92 39.98 8.97
C ALA A 946 -52.77 41.19 8.53
N LEU A 947 -52.13 42.33 8.27
CA LEU A 947 -52.78 43.55 7.77
C LEU A 947 -53.36 43.32 6.37
N GLU A 948 -52.60 42.71 5.46
CA GLU A 948 -53.06 42.34 4.12
C GLU A 948 -54.28 41.40 4.19
N ARG A 949 -54.24 40.38 5.06
CA ARG A 949 -55.35 39.44 5.26
C ARG A 949 -56.58 40.10 5.88
N ALA A 950 -56.40 41.08 6.77
CA ALA A 950 -57.50 41.84 7.39
C ALA A 950 -58.15 42.84 6.40
N LEU A 951 -57.35 43.48 5.55
CA LEU A 951 -57.81 44.39 4.49
C LEU A 951 -58.47 43.62 3.33
N GLY A 952 -57.90 42.48 2.93
CA GLY A 952 -58.47 41.59 1.90
C GLY A 952 -59.80 40.95 2.31
N ARG A 953 -60.01 40.70 3.62
CA ARG A 953 -61.32 40.23 4.15
C ARG A 953 -62.44 41.26 4.05
N ARG A 954 -62.16 42.55 3.80
CA ARG A 954 -63.19 43.57 3.54
C ARG A 954 -63.70 43.57 2.09
N GLN A 955 -63.11 42.78 1.20
CA GLN A 955 -63.57 42.58 -0.18
C GLN A 955 -64.08 41.15 -0.40
N ALA A 956 -65.13 40.76 0.31
CA ALA A 956 -66.02 39.68 -0.13
C ALA A 956 -67.36 40.33 -0.56
N PRO A 957 -67.70 40.37 -1.86
CA PRO A 957 -68.97 40.90 -2.29
C PRO A 957 -70.10 39.96 -1.86
N LYS A 958 -71.08 40.54 -1.18
CA LYS A 958 -72.29 39.89 -0.69
C LYS A 958 -73.18 39.50 -1.87
N VAL A 959 -73.43 38.21 -2.05
CA VAL A 959 -74.50 37.70 -2.92
C VAL A 959 -75.84 37.95 -2.22
N LEU A 960 -76.76 38.67 -2.86
CA LEU A 960 -78.22 38.72 -2.59
C LEU A 960 -78.93 39.22 -3.87
N ARG A 961 -79.57 38.29 -4.59
CA ARG A 961 -81.04 38.14 -4.77
C ARG A 961 -81.67 39.18 -5.71
N SER A 962 -81.97 38.80 -6.95
CA SER A 962 -83.17 38.08 -7.41
C SER A 962 -84.34 39.01 -7.71
N GLY A 963 -84.78 39.03 -8.97
CA GLY A 963 -86.08 39.56 -9.37
C GLY A 963 -86.13 39.92 -10.86
N PRO A 964 -86.71 39.06 -11.72
CA PRO A 964 -87.04 39.41 -13.09
C PRO A 964 -88.51 39.86 -13.21
N SER A 965 -88.80 40.50 -14.34
CA SER A 965 -90.07 41.14 -14.78
C SER A 965 -90.22 42.58 -14.29
N SER A 966 -90.50 43.57 -15.13
CA SER A 966 -91.05 43.66 -16.49
C SER A 966 -90.51 44.98 -17.08
N ILE A 967 -90.46 45.26 -18.39
CA ILE A 967 -91.60 45.38 -19.29
C ILE A 967 -91.04 45.72 -20.71
N VAL A 968 -91.52 44.98 -21.72
CA VAL A 968 -92.04 45.45 -23.03
C VAL A 968 -91.08 46.26 -23.95
N SER A 969 -90.73 45.82 -25.16
CA SER A 969 -91.63 45.48 -26.28
C SER A 969 -90.87 44.89 -27.49
N ARG A 970 -91.55 43.98 -28.22
CA ARG A 970 -91.57 43.78 -29.70
C ARG A 970 -90.21 43.64 -30.42
N SER A 971 -89.90 42.61 -31.19
CA SER A 971 -90.70 41.95 -32.24
C SER A 971 -89.97 40.69 -32.74
N SER A 972 -90.72 39.58 -32.94
CA SER A 972 -90.65 38.56 -34.02
C SER A 972 -89.28 38.19 -34.62
N THR A 973 -88.79 36.94 -34.63
CA THR A 973 -89.45 35.71 -35.08
C THR A 973 -88.68 34.47 -34.57
N HIS A 974 -89.41 33.52 -33.97
CA HIS A 974 -89.29 32.05 -33.98
C HIS A 974 -87.97 31.41 -34.50
N THR A 975 -87.39 30.37 -33.89
CA THR A 975 -88.02 29.13 -33.39
C THR A 975 -86.94 28.26 -32.70
N HIS A 976 -87.31 27.53 -31.62
CA HIS A 976 -86.87 26.17 -31.19
C HIS A 976 -85.44 25.66 -31.55
N ALA A 977 -84.63 25.01 -30.71
CA ALA A 977 -84.75 24.32 -29.41
C ALA A 977 -83.32 24.02 -28.87
N ARG A 978 -83.19 23.53 -27.63
CA ARG A 978 -82.07 22.66 -27.21
C ARG A 978 -82.67 21.35 -26.70
N PRO A 979 -82.29 20.19 -27.25
CA PRO A 979 -81.63 19.16 -26.45
C PRO A 979 -80.36 18.64 -27.17
N VAL A 980 -79.31 18.22 -26.47
CA VAL A 980 -79.11 16.86 -25.91
C VAL A 980 -79.26 15.77 -26.98
N SER A 981 -78.13 15.08 -27.20
CA SER A 981 -77.81 13.83 -27.93
C SER A 981 -78.98 12.84 -28.10
N PRO A 982 -79.02 11.88 -29.06
CA PRO A 982 -77.90 10.96 -29.37
C PRO A 982 -77.86 10.28 -30.79
N VAL A 983 -76.86 9.40 -30.96
CA VAL A 983 -76.76 8.26 -31.90
C VAL A 983 -76.45 8.51 -33.39
N ALA A 984 -75.27 8.04 -33.81
CA ALA A 984 -75.08 6.91 -34.74
C ALA A 984 -73.59 6.52 -34.75
N SER A 985 -73.20 5.48 -34.00
CA SER A 985 -72.89 4.12 -34.51
C SER A 985 -71.63 4.11 -35.39
N THR A 986 -70.57 3.36 -35.07
CA THR A 986 -70.58 1.93 -34.71
C THR A 986 -69.25 1.58 -33.99
N GLN A 987 -69.35 0.78 -32.92
CA GLN A 987 -68.46 -0.28 -32.39
C GLN A 987 -66.93 -0.23 -32.64
N THR A 988 -66.02 -0.75 -31.82
CA THR A 988 -65.90 -1.35 -30.47
C THR A 988 -64.41 -1.74 -30.35
N ALA A 989 -63.90 -1.89 -29.12
CA ALA A 989 -62.59 -2.47 -28.71
C ALA A 989 -61.38 -1.52 -28.79
N ALA A 990 -60.88 -1.00 -27.65
CA ALA A 990 -59.92 -1.62 -26.71
C ALA A 990 -58.47 -1.38 -27.18
N LEU A 991 -57.45 -1.13 -26.37
CA LEU A 991 -57.23 -0.72 -24.98
C LEU A 991 -55.70 -0.52 -24.93
N ALA A 992 -55.21 0.54 -24.28
CA ALA A 992 -53.88 0.78 -23.69
C ALA A 992 -52.59 0.05 -24.18
N VAL A 993 -51.49 0.77 -23.96
CA VAL A 993 -50.10 0.33 -23.67
C VAL A 993 -49.07 0.70 -24.73
N GLU A 994 -48.36 1.79 -24.39
CA GLU A 994 -46.91 1.85 -24.16
C GLU A 994 -45.99 1.00 -25.04
N VAL A 995 -45.11 1.73 -25.74
CA VAL A 995 -44.10 1.26 -26.67
C VAL A 995 -42.90 0.72 -25.87
N GLY A 996 -42.60 -0.56 -26.07
CA GLY A 996 -41.27 -1.14 -25.89
C GLY A 996 -40.60 -1.38 -27.25
N ALA A 997 -39.30 -1.09 -27.32
CA ALA A 997 -38.34 -1.60 -28.30
C ALA A 997 -36.95 -1.37 -27.65
N GLU A 998 -36.33 -2.35 -26.98
CA GLU A 998 -35.79 -3.64 -27.43
C GLU A 998 -34.46 -3.51 -28.22
N SER A 999 -33.44 -4.13 -27.62
CA SER A 999 -32.30 -4.87 -28.19
C SER A 999 -31.41 -4.25 -29.28
N LYS A 1000 -30.12 -4.18 -28.89
CA LYS A 1000 -28.90 -4.53 -29.66
C LYS A 1000 -29.10 -5.64 -30.72
N PRO A 1001 -28.30 -5.67 -31.78
CA PRO A 1001 -26.92 -6.21 -31.69
C PRO A 1001 -25.81 -5.15 -31.61
#